data_AF-A0A537J691-F1
#
_entry.id   AF-A0A537J691-F1
#
_cell.length_a   1.000
_cell.length_b   1.000
_cell.length_c   1.000
_cell.angle_alpha   90.00
_cell.angle_beta   90.00
_cell.angle_gamma   90.00
#
_symmetry.space_group_name_H-M   'P 1'
#
loop_
_entity.id
_entity.type
_entity.pdbx_description
1 polymer ?
#
loop_
_entity_poly.entity_id
_entity_poly.type
_entity_poly.pdbx_seq_one_letter_code
_entity_poly.pdbx_strand_id
1 'polypeptide(L)'
;MPRIVASPTMLLPCLDLLLDLASIQPFQPVPHLEAIPSGGQKKFKIHFPYIYLLNQAGMKRNLLLLVLVISTVQIFANVTLPKIFGDNMVLQRNKPIPVWGSADANEKISITFNHQTKSVSADKDGNWKISLDKELAGGPYKLVVKGKNTVTFNNVLVGEVWICSGQSNMEMPIEGWGKVNNYEQEIASANYPKIRHIKIPNTISTKPEKDIPQGKWAVCSPSTAGEFTATGYFFARELYDQLKIPIGLINTSWGGTHVETWTSREGFENSDEFKNMIAQMPLLNLDSLEQVRKEAVMKKIEMLQGSLPAAGETAAWTMPDLDDSKWPQMELPSLWEQKQLGDLDGVVWFRKTIDVSPSDAGKEAMLELAMIDDNDVTYVNGVKVGGINSYNTHRKYVIQAGVLKAGKNIIAVRVEDTGGGGGIYGDSAEMKLTIGDNVISLAGNWAFRVEQISGGASSVGPNSYPTLLFNAMINPLAPYAFEGVIWYQGESNAGRAYQYRKAFPLMITDWRRHWGEGDFPFYFVQLASYNADNGNSKKGSTWAELREAQTMTLSLPNTGMAVTTDIGNSTDIHPKNKQDVGKRLAAIALHNVYNKNIVYSGPMYKSMKVQGSSVIINFTNIGSGLVAKNGDLRGFEIAGLGGEF
;
A
#
# COMPACT_ATOMS: atom_id res chain seq x y z
N MET A 1 32.05 -50.05 -35.39
CA MET A 1 32.98 -49.53 -34.37
C MET A 1 33.54 -48.20 -34.87
N PRO A 2 33.77 -47.16 -34.04
CA PRO A 2 33.22 -46.85 -32.71
C PRO A 2 32.61 -45.40 -32.62
N ARG A 3 31.52 -45.17 -31.84
CA ARG A 3 31.38 -44.47 -30.51
C ARG A 3 31.39 -42.90 -30.58
N ILE A 4 30.58 -42.08 -29.88
CA ILE A 4 29.79 -42.17 -28.62
C ILE A 4 28.88 -40.91 -28.39
N VAL A 5 27.70 -41.07 -27.74
CA VAL A 5 26.91 -40.17 -26.81
C VAL A 5 26.15 -38.92 -27.39
N ALA A 6 24.92 -38.47 -27.00
CA ALA A 6 24.09 -38.50 -25.77
C ALA A 6 22.54 -38.36 -26.02
N SER A 7 21.74 -38.54 -24.96
CA SER A 7 20.28 -38.33 -24.81
C SER A 7 19.85 -36.93 -24.30
N PRO A 8 18.56 -36.56 -24.34
CA PRO A 8 17.97 -35.58 -23.42
C PRO A 8 16.82 -36.13 -22.53
N THR A 9 16.73 -35.53 -21.34
CA THR A 9 15.83 -35.76 -20.20
C THR A 9 14.68 -34.73 -20.14
N MET A 10 13.50 -35.13 -19.65
CA MET A 10 12.38 -34.36 -19.04
C MET A 10 11.33 -35.41 -18.61
N LEU A 11 10.62 -35.45 -17.47
CA LEU A 11 10.10 -34.49 -16.48
C LEU A 11 9.69 -35.25 -15.20
N LEU A 12 9.83 -34.64 -14.02
CA LEU A 12 9.05 -34.91 -12.79
C LEU A 12 9.19 -33.68 -11.89
N PRO A 13 8.09 -33.17 -11.29
CA PRO A 13 7.94 -33.38 -9.85
C PRO A 13 6.47 -33.46 -9.35
N CYS A 14 6.24 -34.22 -8.28
CA CYS A 14 5.35 -33.93 -7.14
C CYS A 14 4.98 -35.24 -6.42
N LEU A 15 5.68 -35.56 -5.34
CA LEU A 15 5.17 -36.44 -4.29
C LEU A 15 5.90 -36.19 -2.96
N ASP A 16 5.72 -35.01 -2.39
CA ASP A 16 6.13 -34.72 -1.01
C ASP A 16 4.98 -33.99 -0.29
N LEU A 17 3.98 -34.76 0.13
CA LEU A 17 3.02 -34.34 1.16
C LEU A 17 2.24 -35.58 1.62
N LEU A 18 2.85 -36.36 2.53
CA LEU A 18 2.19 -37.31 3.44
C LEU A 18 3.25 -37.94 4.37
N LEU A 19 3.99 -37.11 5.09
CA LEU A 19 4.80 -37.53 6.23
C LEU A 19 4.63 -36.51 7.36
N ASP A 20 3.52 -36.61 8.08
CA ASP A 20 3.48 -36.26 9.50
C ASP A 20 2.20 -36.81 10.14
N LEU A 21 2.29 -38.04 10.64
CA LEU A 21 1.41 -38.65 11.66
C LEU A 21 1.95 -40.06 11.98
N ALA A 22 3.14 -40.12 12.57
CA ALA A 22 3.66 -41.35 13.16
C ALA A 22 4.75 -41.06 14.22
N SER A 23 4.39 -40.33 15.27
CA SER A 23 5.22 -40.21 16.48
C SER A 23 4.64 -41.06 17.61
N ILE A 24 4.81 -42.38 17.53
CA ILE A 24 4.82 -43.27 18.71
C ILE A 24 5.95 -44.28 18.49
N GLN A 25 6.92 -44.26 19.40
CA GLN A 25 8.18 -45.00 19.36
C GLN A 25 8.00 -46.53 19.26
N PRO A 26 8.81 -47.25 18.45
CA PRO A 26 8.99 -48.68 18.63
C PRO A 26 10.22 -48.96 19.51
N PHE A 27 9.97 -49.66 20.61
CA PHE A 27 10.96 -50.36 21.45
C PHE A 27 11.91 -51.19 20.59
N GLN A 28 13.22 -50.99 20.78
CA GLN A 28 14.29 -51.84 20.24
C GLN A 28 14.36 -53.14 21.06
N PRO A 29 14.20 -54.34 20.49
CA PRO A 29 14.57 -55.58 21.17
C PRO A 29 16.05 -55.89 20.88
N VAL A 30 16.86 -55.83 21.94
CA VAL A 30 18.27 -56.26 21.94
C VAL A 30 18.31 -57.79 21.78
N PRO A 31 19.08 -58.34 20.82
CA PRO A 31 19.25 -59.79 20.71
C PRO A 31 20.13 -60.32 21.85
N HIS A 32 19.61 -61.27 22.64
CA HIS A 32 20.38 -62.03 23.63
C HIS A 32 21.28 -63.05 22.93
N LEU A 33 22.60 -62.93 23.14
CA LEU A 33 23.63 -63.88 22.70
C LEU A 33 24.00 -64.80 23.86
N GLU A 34 23.78 -66.10 23.70
CA GLU A 34 24.19 -67.13 24.66
C GLU A 34 25.39 -67.90 24.10
N ALA A 35 26.51 -67.90 24.83
CA ALA A 35 27.75 -68.54 24.41
C ALA A 35 27.86 -69.95 25.01
N ILE A 36 28.08 -70.97 24.16
CA ILE A 36 28.31 -72.36 24.58
C ILE A 36 29.83 -72.59 24.65
N PRO A 37 30.39 -73.20 25.73
CA PRO A 37 31.82 -73.35 25.88
C PRO A 37 32.37 -74.55 25.09
N SER A 38 33.30 -74.31 24.18
CA SER A 38 34.23 -75.32 23.68
C SER A 38 35.58 -74.68 23.35
N GLY A 39 36.67 -75.29 23.80
CA GLY A 39 38.04 -74.85 23.55
C GLY A 39 38.27 -74.60 22.07
N GLY A 40 38.66 -73.36 21.74
CA GLY A 40 39.24 -73.00 20.45
C GLY A 40 38.29 -72.91 19.26
N GLN A 41 37.14 -72.23 19.37
CA GLN A 41 36.45 -71.41 18.34
C GLN A 41 34.99 -71.14 18.77
N LYS A 42 34.58 -69.87 18.91
CA LYS A 42 33.21 -69.48 19.34
C LYS A 42 32.25 -69.39 18.15
N LYS A 43 31.16 -70.18 18.17
CA LYS A 43 29.97 -70.06 17.29
C LYS A 43 28.81 -69.44 18.09
N PHE A 44 27.96 -68.64 17.46
CA PHE A 44 26.74 -68.06 18.06
C PHE A 44 25.49 -68.51 17.28
N LYS A 45 24.38 -68.74 17.99
CA LYS A 45 23.08 -69.16 17.43
C LYS A 45 22.06 -68.03 17.68
N ILE A 46 21.44 -67.51 16.62
CA ILE A 46 20.46 -66.41 16.68
C ILE A 46 19.05 -66.99 16.46
N HIS A 47 18.08 -66.67 17.33
CA HIS A 47 16.67 -67.03 17.18
C HIS A 47 15.85 -65.80 16.75
N PHE A 48 15.02 -65.95 15.71
CA PHE A 48 14.01 -64.97 15.30
C PHE A 48 12.60 -65.58 15.49
N PRO A 49 11.65 -64.91 16.14
CA PRO A 49 10.28 -65.39 16.19
C PRO A 49 9.38 -64.79 15.08
N TYR A 50 8.85 -65.71 14.27
CA TYR A 50 7.55 -65.75 13.59
C TYR A 50 7.15 -64.67 12.55
N ILE A 51 7.21 -65.11 11.29
CA ILE A 51 6.47 -64.62 10.13
C ILE A 51 5.06 -65.25 10.14
N TYR A 52 4.01 -64.44 10.22
CA TYR A 52 2.66 -64.85 9.82
C TYR A 52 2.37 -64.35 8.40
N LEU A 53 2.30 -65.30 7.47
CA LEU A 53 1.85 -65.11 6.09
C LEU A 53 0.33 -64.91 6.08
N LEU A 54 -0.12 -63.69 5.76
CA LEU A 54 -1.48 -63.44 5.27
C LEU A 54 -1.43 -63.16 3.76
N ASN A 55 -2.20 -63.96 3.03
CA ASN A 55 -2.39 -64.02 1.58
C ASN A 55 -2.51 -62.64 0.90
N GLN A 56 -1.50 -62.24 0.13
CA GLN A 56 -1.42 -60.93 -0.55
C GLN A 56 -2.20 -60.82 -1.88
N ALA A 57 -3.00 -61.81 -2.30
CA ALA A 57 -3.71 -61.73 -3.59
C ALA A 57 -5.09 -61.06 -3.49
N GLY A 58 -5.83 -61.26 -2.40
CA GLY A 58 -7.20 -60.72 -2.23
C GLY A 58 -7.24 -59.25 -1.78
N MET A 59 -6.37 -58.88 -0.83
CA MET A 59 -6.30 -57.50 -0.33
C MET A 59 -5.73 -56.52 -1.35
N LYS A 60 -4.79 -56.93 -2.20
CA LYS A 60 -4.29 -56.06 -3.29
C LYS A 60 -5.37 -55.74 -4.30
N ARG A 61 -6.25 -56.69 -4.64
CA ARG A 61 -7.37 -56.44 -5.58
C ARG A 61 -8.42 -55.51 -4.99
N ASN A 62 -8.75 -55.68 -3.70
CA ASN A 62 -9.72 -54.82 -3.02
C ASN A 62 -9.16 -53.42 -2.72
N LEU A 63 -7.86 -53.30 -2.43
CA LEU A 63 -7.20 -52.00 -2.26
C LEU A 63 -7.02 -51.26 -3.59
N LEU A 64 -6.73 -51.98 -4.69
CA LEU A 64 -6.68 -51.40 -6.04
C LEU A 64 -8.08 -50.93 -6.50
N LEU A 65 -9.13 -51.69 -6.21
CA LEU A 65 -10.53 -51.29 -6.45
C LEU A 65 -10.94 -50.10 -5.58
N LEU A 66 -10.51 -50.03 -4.31
CA LEU A 66 -10.79 -48.89 -3.44
C LEU A 66 -10.06 -47.62 -3.92
N VAL A 67 -8.82 -47.74 -4.39
CA VAL A 67 -8.06 -46.63 -5.00
C VAL A 67 -8.68 -46.20 -6.34
N LEU A 68 -9.19 -47.14 -7.16
CA LEU A 68 -9.92 -46.83 -8.40
C LEU A 68 -11.31 -46.21 -8.16
N VAL A 69 -11.97 -46.51 -7.04
CA VAL A 69 -13.26 -45.91 -6.66
C VAL A 69 -13.07 -44.54 -5.99
N ILE A 70 -11.93 -44.31 -5.31
CA ILE A 70 -11.60 -42.98 -4.76
C ILE A 70 -11.07 -42.04 -5.85
N SER A 71 -10.50 -42.54 -6.94
CA SER A 71 -10.06 -41.73 -8.09
C SER A 71 -11.16 -41.35 -9.09
N THR A 72 -12.43 -41.72 -8.82
CA THR A 72 -13.61 -41.28 -9.58
C THR A 72 -14.48 -40.27 -8.84
N VAL A 73 -14.01 -39.71 -7.71
CA VAL A 73 -14.65 -38.53 -7.12
C VAL A 73 -14.41 -37.36 -8.08
N GLN A 74 -15.34 -37.17 -9.01
CA GLN A 74 -15.42 -35.93 -9.78
C GLN A 74 -15.68 -34.81 -8.78
N ILE A 75 -14.66 -34.02 -8.50
CA ILE A 75 -14.82 -32.75 -7.80
C ILE A 75 -15.60 -31.87 -8.77
N PHE A 76 -16.92 -31.75 -8.58
CA PHE A 76 -17.75 -30.85 -9.37
C PHE A 76 -17.47 -29.42 -8.90
N ALA A 77 -16.89 -28.60 -9.76
CA ALA A 77 -16.75 -27.18 -9.53
C ALA A 77 -18.10 -26.51 -9.84
N ASN A 78 -18.75 -25.99 -8.79
CA ASN A 78 -19.90 -25.12 -8.96
C ASN A 78 -19.52 -23.87 -9.75
N VAL A 79 -20.47 -23.33 -10.53
CA VAL A 79 -20.36 -21.99 -11.10
C VAL A 79 -20.10 -21.00 -9.97
N THR A 80 -19.00 -20.27 -10.10
CA THR A 80 -18.56 -19.22 -9.19
C THR A 80 -18.23 -17.95 -9.98
N LEU A 81 -18.41 -16.81 -9.35
CA LEU A 81 -18.05 -15.50 -9.90
C LEU A 81 -17.07 -14.81 -8.94
N PRO A 82 -16.22 -13.90 -9.44
CA PRO A 82 -15.37 -13.09 -8.59
C PRO A 82 -16.20 -12.24 -7.62
N LYS A 83 -15.64 -11.96 -6.45
CA LYS A 83 -16.29 -11.29 -5.31
C LYS A 83 -16.56 -9.79 -5.54
N ILE A 84 -16.15 -9.25 -6.69
CA ILE A 84 -16.62 -7.94 -7.17
C ILE A 84 -18.11 -7.97 -7.52
N PHE A 85 -18.64 -9.14 -7.92
CA PHE A 85 -20.07 -9.37 -8.07
C PHE A 85 -20.69 -9.63 -6.70
N GLY A 86 -21.79 -8.93 -6.41
CA GLY A 86 -22.48 -9.07 -5.14
C GLY A 86 -23.86 -8.44 -5.16
N ASP A 87 -24.65 -8.71 -4.14
CA ASP A 87 -25.89 -7.98 -3.90
C ASP A 87 -25.62 -6.48 -3.78
N ASN A 88 -26.57 -5.64 -4.19
CA ASN A 88 -26.49 -4.17 -4.17
C ASN A 88 -25.48 -3.54 -5.14
N MET A 89 -24.81 -4.31 -6.01
CA MET A 89 -23.81 -3.75 -6.94
C MET A 89 -24.39 -2.80 -7.99
N VAL A 90 -23.51 -2.04 -8.66
CA VAL A 90 -23.85 -1.16 -9.79
C VAL A 90 -23.06 -1.58 -11.02
N LEU A 91 -23.74 -1.94 -12.10
CA LEU A 91 -23.13 -2.23 -13.40
C LEU A 91 -23.10 -0.97 -14.26
N GLN A 92 -22.05 -0.81 -15.08
CA GLN A 92 -21.89 0.36 -15.93
C GLN A 92 -22.96 0.41 -17.03
N ARG A 93 -23.62 1.56 -17.15
CA ARG A 93 -24.59 1.84 -18.22
C ARG A 93 -23.89 2.15 -19.54
N ASN A 94 -24.62 2.04 -20.64
CA ASN A 94 -24.20 2.45 -21.99
C ASN A 94 -22.94 1.77 -22.55
N LYS A 95 -22.33 0.84 -21.81
CA LYS A 95 -21.25 -0.04 -22.25
C LYS A 95 -21.71 -1.50 -22.18
N PRO A 96 -21.14 -2.41 -22.99
CA PRO A 96 -21.34 -3.84 -22.79
C PRO A 96 -21.00 -4.23 -21.34
N ILE A 97 -21.69 -5.24 -20.81
CA ILE A 97 -21.55 -5.63 -19.40
C ILE A 97 -20.85 -7.00 -19.34
N PRO A 98 -19.54 -7.04 -19.03
CA PRO A 98 -18.82 -8.29 -18.89
C PRO A 98 -19.27 -9.05 -17.63
N VAL A 99 -19.56 -10.33 -17.80
CA VAL A 99 -19.82 -11.27 -16.71
C VAL A 99 -18.89 -12.46 -16.91
N TRP A 100 -18.15 -12.82 -15.87
CA TRP A 100 -17.14 -13.88 -15.94
C TRP A 100 -17.07 -14.65 -14.63
N GLY A 101 -16.43 -15.81 -14.70
CA GLY A 101 -16.27 -16.69 -13.56
C GLY A 101 -15.61 -18.00 -13.92
N SER A 102 -15.80 -18.98 -13.04
CA SER A 102 -15.32 -20.35 -13.22
C SER A 102 -16.48 -21.34 -13.08
N ALA A 103 -16.38 -22.48 -13.74
CA ALA A 103 -17.33 -23.60 -13.70
C ALA A 103 -16.60 -24.90 -14.12
N ASP A 104 -17.30 -26.03 -14.17
CA ASP A 104 -16.71 -27.24 -14.75
C ASP A 104 -16.36 -27.03 -16.23
N ALA A 105 -15.29 -27.68 -16.70
CA ALA A 105 -14.88 -27.59 -18.10
C ALA A 105 -16.01 -28.00 -19.06
N ASN A 106 -16.25 -27.18 -20.09
CA ASN A 106 -17.35 -27.31 -21.06
C ASN A 106 -18.78 -27.18 -20.48
N GLU A 107 -18.92 -26.82 -19.20
CA GLU A 107 -20.25 -26.57 -18.61
C GLU A 107 -20.94 -25.42 -19.33
N LYS A 108 -22.22 -25.60 -19.66
CA LYS A 108 -23.05 -24.54 -20.25
C LYS A 108 -23.63 -23.66 -19.15
N ILE A 109 -23.27 -22.39 -19.16
CA ILE A 109 -23.76 -21.36 -18.24
C ILE A 109 -24.73 -20.44 -18.99
N SER A 110 -25.88 -20.14 -18.37
CA SER A 110 -26.85 -19.16 -18.83
C SER A 110 -26.90 -17.98 -17.87
N ILE A 111 -26.79 -16.76 -18.38
CA ILE A 111 -26.80 -15.51 -17.62
C ILE A 111 -28.06 -14.76 -18.01
N THR A 112 -28.89 -14.42 -17.03
CA THR A 112 -30.10 -13.60 -17.20
C THR A 112 -29.94 -12.31 -16.41
N PHE A 113 -30.14 -11.17 -17.08
CA PHE A 113 -30.10 -9.85 -16.49
C PHE A 113 -31.12 -8.95 -17.18
N ASN A 114 -31.94 -8.23 -16.40
CA ASN A 114 -33.02 -7.41 -16.94
C ASN A 114 -33.91 -8.19 -17.95
N HIS A 115 -33.91 -7.80 -19.23
CA HIS A 115 -34.71 -8.41 -20.29
C HIS A 115 -33.91 -9.37 -21.20
N GLN A 116 -32.62 -9.59 -20.90
CA GLN A 116 -31.71 -10.37 -21.73
C GLN A 116 -31.28 -11.66 -21.03
N THR A 117 -31.15 -12.71 -21.84
CA THR A 117 -30.55 -13.98 -21.46
C THR A 117 -29.53 -14.37 -22.51
N LYS A 118 -28.29 -14.61 -22.08
CA LYS A 118 -27.21 -15.12 -22.94
C LYS A 118 -26.62 -16.40 -22.36
N SER A 119 -25.92 -17.18 -23.18
CA SER A 119 -25.30 -18.44 -22.74
C SER A 119 -23.87 -18.55 -23.27
N VAL A 120 -23.00 -19.18 -22.48
CA VAL A 120 -21.60 -19.47 -22.82
C VAL A 120 -21.24 -20.84 -22.26
N SER A 121 -20.25 -21.51 -22.84
CA SER A 121 -19.63 -22.69 -22.24
C SER A 121 -18.30 -22.32 -21.61
N ALA A 122 -18.01 -22.86 -20.43
CA ALA A 122 -16.67 -22.76 -19.85
C ALA A 122 -15.63 -23.46 -20.72
N ASP A 123 -14.44 -22.89 -20.76
CA ASP A 123 -13.32 -23.46 -21.49
C ASP A 123 -12.78 -24.73 -20.81
N LYS A 124 -11.73 -25.31 -21.39
CA LYS A 124 -11.07 -26.52 -20.88
C LYS A 124 -10.47 -26.35 -19.47
N ASP A 125 -10.18 -25.11 -19.08
CA ASP A 125 -9.59 -24.74 -17.79
C ASP A 125 -10.68 -24.25 -16.81
N GLY A 126 -11.96 -24.38 -17.18
CA GLY A 126 -13.12 -24.00 -16.38
C GLY A 126 -13.42 -22.51 -16.37
N ASN A 127 -12.70 -21.66 -17.11
CA ASN A 127 -12.98 -20.22 -17.15
C ASN A 127 -14.08 -19.92 -18.17
N TRP A 128 -14.92 -18.93 -17.87
CA TRP A 128 -15.89 -18.43 -18.81
C TRP A 128 -16.02 -16.92 -18.71
N LYS A 129 -16.32 -16.28 -19.83
CA LYS A 129 -16.62 -14.85 -19.93
C LYS A 129 -17.66 -14.65 -21.01
N ILE A 130 -18.64 -13.81 -20.74
CA ILE A 130 -19.62 -13.35 -21.72
C ILE A 130 -19.84 -11.84 -21.56
N SER A 131 -20.17 -11.18 -22.66
CA SER A 131 -20.57 -9.77 -22.63
C SER A 131 -22.08 -9.66 -22.86
N LEU A 132 -22.79 -9.19 -21.85
CA LEU A 132 -24.20 -8.81 -21.95
C LEU A 132 -24.32 -7.49 -22.71
N ASP A 133 -25.47 -7.25 -23.33
CA ASP A 133 -25.73 -6.01 -24.05
C ASP A 133 -25.80 -4.84 -23.08
N LYS A 134 -25.43 -3.64 -23.58
CA LYS A 134 -25.47 -2.42 -22.79
C LYS A 134 -26.88 -2.10 -22.32
N GLU A 135 -26.99 -1.59 -21.10
CA GLU A 135 -28.26 -1.20 -20.48
C GLU A 135 -28.30 0.31 -20.20
N LEU A 136 -29.52 0.86 -20.15
CA LEU A 136 -29.74 2.22 -19.66
C LEU A 136 -29.73 2.24 -18.12
N ALA A 137 -29.57 3.42 -17.54
CA ALA A 137 -29.60 3.57 -16.09
C ALA A 137 -30.95 3.11 -15.50
N GLY A 138 -30.92 2.31 -14.43
CA GLY A 138 -32.14 1.70 -13.90
C GLY A 138 -31.89 0.70 -12.76
N GLY A 139 -32.89 -0.16 -12.55
CA GLY A 139 -32.95 -1.13 -11.47
C GLY A 139 -33.83 -0.68 -10.29
N PRO A 140 -33.96 -1.51 -9.24
CA PRO A 140 -33.20 -2.73 -9.02
C PRO A 140 -33.59 -3.90 -9.93
N TYR A 141 -32.60 -4.62 -10.42
CA TYR A 141 -32.73 -5.86 -11.17
C TYR A 141 -32.14 -7.04 -10.39
N LYS A 142 -32.29 -8.23 -10.98
CA LYS A 142 -31.68 -9.46 -10.53
C LYS A 142 -30.73 -9.97 -11.63
N LEU A 143 -29.49 -10.28 -11.26
CA LEU A 143 -28.56 -11.00 -12.13
C LEU A 143 -28.58 -12.47 -11.69
N VAL A 144 -28.96 -13.36 -12.61
CA VAL A 144 -29.03 -14.81 -12.36
C VAL A 144 -28.05 -15.51 -13.27
N VAL A 145 -27.13 -16.28 -12.69
CA VAL A 145 -26.19 -17.13 -13.41
C VAL A 145 -26.52 -18.59 -13.10
N LYS A 146 -26.90 -19.35 -14.13
CA LYS A 146 -27.38 -20.72 -14.02
C LYS A 146 -26.49 -21.67 -14.82
N GLY A 147 -25.85 -22.60 -14.13
CA GLY A 147 -25.23 -23.80 -14.69
C GLY A 147 -25.79 -25.02 -13.97
N LYS A 148 -24.91 -25.88 -13.44
CA LYS A 148 -25.27 -26.98 -12.54
C LYS A 148 -25.83 -26.49 -11.21
N ASN A 149 -25.34 -25.34 -10.72
CA ASN A 149 -25.91 -24.56 -9.63
C ASN A 149 -26.45 -23.22 -10.15
N THR A 150 -27.14 -22.47 -9.29
CA THR A 150 -27.62 -21.12 -9.59
C THR A 150 -27.03 -20.13 -8.60
N VAL A 151 -26.37 -19.09 -9.11
CA VAL A 151 -25.91 -17.91 -8.36
C VAL A 151 -26.85 -16.75 -8.69
N THR A 152 -27.32 -16.04 -7.68
CA THR A 152 -28.25 -14.91 -7.85
C THR A 152 -27.75 -13.70 -7.07
N PHE A 153 -27.65 -12.57 -7.75
CA PHE A 153 -27.39 -11.27 -7.14
C PHE A 153 -28.64 -10.38 -7.23
N ASN A 154 -29.01 -9.79 -6.11
CA ASN A 154 -30.22 -8.98 -5.92
C ASN A 154 -29.86 -7.50 -5.80
N ASN A 155 -30.86 -6.65 -6.02
CA ASN A 155 -30.71 -5.19 -5.91
C ASN A 155 -29.58 -4.63 -6.81
N VAL A 156 -29.43 -5.21 -8.00
CA VAL A 156 -28.41 -4.78 -8.96
C VAL A 156 -28.91 -3.54 -9.69
N LEU A 157 -28.15 -2.44 -9.61
CA LEU A 157 -28.45 -1.21 -10.34
C LEU A 157 -27.62 -1.12 -11.62
N VAL A 158 -28.11 -0.34 -12.59
CA VAL A 158 -27.34 0.07 -13.77
C VAL A 158 -27.15 1.58 -13.70
N GLY A 159 -25.91 2.05 -13.79
CA GLY A 159 -25.55 3.43 -13.53
C GLY A 159 -24.13 3.78 -13.96
N GLU A 160 -23.56 4.83 -13.37
CA GLU A 160 -22.15 5.17 -13.56
C GLU A 160 -21.30 4.45 -12.53
N VAL A 161 -20.21 3.84 -12.96
CA VAL A 161 -19.25 3.18 -12.08
C VAL A 161 -17.91 3.91 -12.18
N TRP A 162 -17.36 4.29 -11.04
CA TRP A 162 -16.08 4.98 -10.95
C TRP A 162 -15.13 4.24 -10.02
N ILE A 163 -13.91 4.01 -10.48
CA ILE A 163 -12.84 3.49 -9.63
C ILE A 163 -12.26 4.67 -8.85
N CYS A 164 -12.22 4.54 -7.52
CA CYS A 164 -11.62 5.50 -6.60
C CYS A 164 -10.30 4.91 -6.10
N SER A 165 -9.17 5.42 -6.57
CA SER A 165 -7.86 4.83 -6.26
C SER A 165 -6.81 5.88 -5.84
N GLY A 166 -5.67 5.41 -5.37
CA GLY A 166 -4.59 6.22 -4.83
C GLY A 166 -4.28 5.88 -3.38
N GLN A 167 -3.83 6.86 -2.62
CA GLN A 167 -3.35 6.66 -1.25
C GLN A 167 -4.30 7.23 -0.19
N SER A 168 -3.75 7.64 0.96
CA SER A 168 -4.48 8.00 2.18
C SER A 168 -5.53 9.06 1.93
N ASN A 169 -5.28 10.05 1.06
CA ASN A 169 -6.25 11.08 0.73
C ASN A 169 -7.47 10.61 -0.11
N MET A 170 -7.34 9.49 -0.84
CA MET A 170 -8.48 8.76 -1.42
C MET A 170 -9.10 7.80 -0.40
N GLU A 171 -8.27 7.16 0.43
CA GLU A 171 -8.71 6.18 1.42
C GLU A 171 -9.53 6.77 2.56
N MET A 172 -9.25 8.04 2.90
CA MET A 172 -9.81 8.71 4.05
C MET A 172 -11.34 8.58 4.09
N PRO A 173 -11.88 7.90 5.11
CA PRO A 173 -13.32 7.73 5.27
C PRO A 173 -13.99 9.01 5.78
N ILE A 174 -15.33 9.08 5.71
CA ILE A 174 -16.09 10.22 6.25
C ILE A 174 -15.93 10.32 7.78
N GLU A 175 -16.10 9.20 8.50
CA GLU A 175 -16.11 9.12 9.98
C GLU A 175 -14.83 8.51 10.61
N GLY A 176 -13.72 8.41 9.87
CA GLY A 176 -12.51 7.75 10.39
C GLY A 176 -11.39 8.69 10.79
N TRP A 177 -10.16 8.24 10.59
CA TRP A 177 -8.94 8.85 11.10
C TRP A 177 -8.73 10.32 10.72
N GLY A 178 -9.26 10.78 9.58
CA GLY A 178 -9.15 12.18 9.16
C GLY A 178 -10.27 13.10 9.64
N LYS A 179 -11.49 12.54 9.85
CA LYS A 179 -12.77 13.25 10.07
C LYS A 179 -12.95 14.48 9.19
N VAL A 180 -13.73 14.34 8.11
CA VAL A 180 -14.02 15.49 7.24
C VAL A 180 -14.76 16.61 7.99
N ASN A 181 -14.73 17.81 7.42
CA ASN A 181 -15.53 18.91 7.93
C ASN A 181 -17.00 18.49 8.05
N ASN A 182 -17.61 18.74 9.21
CA ASN A 182 -19.02 18.43 9.49
C ASN A 182 -19.41 16.95 9.31
N TYR A 183 -18.49 16.00 9.55
CA TYR A 183 -18.73 14.58 9.28
C TYR A 183 -20.03 14.04 9.89
N GLU A 184 -20.41 14.44 11.11
CA GLU A 184 -21.63 13.99 11.77
C GLU A 184 -22.89 14.38 10.97
N GLN A 185 -22.94 15.62 10.49
CA GLN A 185 -24.04 16.11 9.67
C GLN A 185 -24.04 15.45 8.29
N GLU A 186 -22.86 15.25 7.69
CA GLU A 186 -22.71 14.56 6.40
C GLU A 186 -23.23 13.11 6.49
N ILE A 187 -22.94 12.40 7.58
CA ILE A 187 -23.41 11.02 7.81
C ILE A 187 -24.91 10.99 8.08
N ALA A 188 -25.40 11.84 8.99
CA ALA A 188 -26.82 11.90 9.32
C ALA A 188 -27.70 12.18 8.09
N SER A 189 -27.18 12.93 7.12
CA SER A 189 -27.87 13.27 5.87
C SER A 189 -27.60 12.31 4.70
N ALA A 190 -26.73 11.30 4.86
CA ALA A 190 -26.29 10.41 3.78
C ALA A 190 -27.32 9.36 3.33
N ASN A 191 -28.57 9.76 3.10
CA ASN A 191 -29.65 8.89 2.61
C ASN A 191 -29.72 8.84 1.08
N TYR A 192 -28.70 8.24 0.46
CA TYR A 192 -28.60 8.13 -1.00
C TYR A 192 -28.63 6.67 -1.46
N PRO A 193 -29.79 5.98 -1.39
CA PRO A 193 -29.88 4.56 -1.69
C PRO A 193 -29.73 4.22 -3.18
N LYS A 194 -29.22 5.12 -4.03
CA LYS A 194 -28.75 4.83 -5.39
C LYS A 194 -27.23 5.03 -5.56
N ILE A 195 -26.55 5.47 -4.50
CA ILE A 195 -25.10 5.45 -4.40
C ILE A 195 -24.68 4.14 -3.73
N ARG A 196 -23.68 3.47 -4.29
CA ARG A 196 -23.13 2.21 -3.80
C ARG A 196 -21.63 2.32 -3.71
N HIS A 197 -21.05 1.65 -2.73
CA HIS A 197 -19.62 1.62 -2.53
C HIS A 197 -19.16 0.21 -2.21
N ILE A 198 -18.03 -0.19 -2.76
CA ILE A 198 -17.30 -1.38 -2.35
C ILE A 198 -15.86 -0.99 -2.08
N LYS A 199 -15.36 -1.29 -0.87
CA LYS A 199 -13.93 -1.19 -0.55
C LYS A 199 -13.27 -2.51 -0.91
N ILE A 200 -12.25 -2.43 -1.77
CA ILE A 200 -11.35 -3.56 -2.02
C ILE A 200 -10.38 -3.62 -0.83
N PRO A 201 -10.22 -4.79 -0.20
CA PRO A 201 -9.29 -4.97 0.91
C PRO A 201 -7.86 -4.66 0.51
N ASN A 202 -7.11 -4.10 1.45
CA ASN A 202 -5.68 -3.86 1.30
C ASN A 202 -4.97 -5.22 1.28
N THR A 203 -4.49 -5.62 0.11
CA THR A 203 -3.80 -6.89 -0.11
C THR A 203 -2.71 -6.70 -1.17
N ILE A 204 -1.67 -7.52 -1.11
CA ILE A 204 -0.55 -7.52 -2.04
C ILE A 204 -0.46 -8.88 -2.72
N SER A 205 0.06 -8.92 -3.95
CA SER A 205 0.42 -10.17 -4.61
C SER A 205 1.57 -9.98 -5.57
N THR A 206 2.45 -10.97 -5.65
CA THR A 206 3.55 -11.01 -6.61
C THR A 206 3.09 -11.42 -8.00
N LYS A 207 1.86 -11.93 -8.13
CA LYS A 207 1.26 -12.37 -9.38
C LYS A 207 -0.10 -11.69 -9.59
N PRO A 208 -0.50 -11.41 -10.84
CA PRO A 208 -1.83 -10.89 -11.12
C PRO A 208 -2.92 -11.85 -10.61
N GLU A 209 -3.72 -11.39 -9.66
CA GLU A 209 -4.82 -12.16 -9.08
C GLU A 209 -6.06 -12.11 -9.97
N LYS A 210 -6.84 -13.18 -9.98
CA LYS A 210 -8.09 -13.27 -10.77
C LYS A 210 -9.32 -12.78 -10.00
N ASP A 211 -9.22 -12.68 -8.68
CA ASP A 211 -10.32 -12.30 -7.80
C ASP A 211 -9.80 -11.54 -6.57
N ILE A 212 -10.67 -10.75 -5.95
CA ILE A 212 -10.41 -10.08 -4.69
C ILE A 212 -10.65 -11.04 -3.52
N PRO A 213 -9.96 -10.89 -2.37
CA PRO A 213 -10.10 -11.80 -1.24
C PRO A 213 -11.51 -11.74 -0.61
N GLN A 214 -12.10 -10.55 -0.56
CA GLN A 214 -13.47 -10.31 -0.11
C GLN A 214 -14.02 -9.04 -0.79
N GLY A 215 -15.35 -8.97 -0.92
CA GLY A 215 -16.03 -7.82 -1.51
C GLY A 215 -17.48 -7.75 -1.04
N LYS A 216 -17.92 -6.55 -0.63
CA LYS A 216 -19.31 -6.31 -0.23
C LYS A 216 -19.73 -4.91 -0.66
N TRP A 217 -20.73 -4.84 -1.53
CA TRP A 217 -21.34 -3.58 -1.92
C TRP A 217 -22.26 -3.06 -0.81
N ALA A 218 -21.99 -1.85 -0.34
CA ALA A 218 -22.77 -1.14 0.65
C ALA A 218 -23.72 -0.14 -0.02
N VAL A 219 -24.96 -0.10 0.47
CA VAL A 219 -25.93 0.95 0.17
C VAL A 219 -25.52 2.21 0.94
N CYS A 220 -25.46 3.38 0.31
CA CYS A 220 -25.23 4.63 1.04
C CYS A 220 -26.43 4.96 1.93
N SER A 221 -26.19 4.98 3.24
CA SER A 221 -27.15 5.29 4.29
C SER A 221 -26.42 5.91 5.48
N PRO A 222 -27.11 6.55 6.43
CA PRO A 222 -26.46 7.04 7.65
C PRO A 222 -25.67 5.98 8.42
N SER A 223 -26.05 4.70 8.35
CA SER A 223 -25.34 3.61 9.06
C SER A 223 -24.11 3.07 8.31
N THR A 224 -23.85 3.49 7.07
CA THR A 224 -22.76 2.96 6.23
C THR A 224 -21.85 4.03 5.66
N ALA A 225 -22.36 5.26 5.47
CA ALA A 225 -21.62 6.34 4.82
C ALA A 225 -20.34 6.72 5.56
N GLY A 226 -20.29 6.52 6.89
CA GLY A 226 -19.10 6.77 7.71
C GLY A 226 -17.84 6.06 7.18
N GLU A 227 -17.98 4.87 6.59
CA GLU A 227 -16.87 4.05 6.07
C GLU A 227 -16.51 4.34 4.59
N PHE A 228 -17.30 5.14 3.89
CA PHE A 228 -17.07 5.40 2.47
C PHE A 228 -15.85 6.30 2.30
N THR A 229 -15.10 6.14 1.19
CA THR A 229 -14.10 7.14 0.79
C THR A 229 -14.77 8.51 0.74
N ALA A 230 -14.25 9.48 1.50
CA ALA A 230 -14.84 10.80 1.56
C ALA A 230 -14.79 11.50 0.20
N THR A 231 -13.63 11.47 -0.46
CA THR A 231 -13.44 12.03 -1.80
C THR A 231 -14.43 11.41 -2.80
N GLY A 232 -14.52 10.07 -2.83
CA GLY A 232 -15.44 9.36 -3.72
C GLY A 232 -16.91 9.59 -3.38
N TYR A 233 -17.28 9.67 -2.10
CA TYR A 233 -18.65 9.95 -1.66
C TYR A 233 -19.11 11.33 -2.13
N PHE A 234 -18.32 12.38 -1.90
CA PHE A 234 -18.71 13.73 -2.31
C PHE A 234 -18.73 13.89 -3.84
N PHE A 235 -17.84 13.20 -4.55
CA PHE A 235 -17.89 13.07 -6.00
C PHE A 235 -19.19 12.41 -6.48
N ALA A 236 -19.55 11.25 -5.91
CA ALA A 236 -20.75 10.51 -6.27
C ALA A 236 -22.03 11.28 -5.93
N ARG A 237 -22.06 11.98 -4.80
CA ARG A 237 -23.21 12.80 -4.40
C ARG A 237 -23.45 13.93 -5.40
N GLU A 238 -22.41 14.64 -5.80
CA GLU A 238 -22.54 15.70 -6.82
C GLU A 238 -23.00 15.13 -8.17
N LEU A 239 -22.41 14.03 -8.64
CA LEU A 239 -22.88 13.37 -9.87
C LEU A 239 -24.33 12.92 -9.75
N TYR A 240 -24.70 12.30 -8.63
CA TYR A 240 -26.07 11.87 -8.38
C TYR A 240 -27.02 13.06 -8.41
N ASP A 241 -26.66 14.19 -7.82
CA ASP A 241 -27.51 15.36 -7.77
C ASP A 241 -27.73 16.01 -9.14
N GLN A 242 -26.75 15.94 -10.03
CA GLN A 242 -26.85 16.51 -11.37
C GLN A 242 -27.45 15.54 -12.41
N LEU A 243 -27.26 14.24 -12.24
CA LEU A 243 -27.62 13.22 -13.22
C LEU A 243 -28.87 12.41 -12.82
N LYS A 244 -29.14 12.28 -11.51
CA LYS A 244 -30.24 11.50 -10.92
C LYS A 244 -30.27 10.02 -11.33
N ILE A 245 -29.10 9.44 -11.59
CA ILE A 245 -28.88 8.03 -11.94
C ILE A 245 -28.08 7.30 -10.85
N PRO A 246 -28.12 5.96 -10.76
CA PRO A 246 -27.27 5.22 -9.83
C PRO A 246 -25.78 5.48 -10.04
N ILE A 247 -25.02 5.52 -8.94
CA ILE A 247 -23.56 5.71 -8.94
C ILE A 247 -22.91 4.59 -8.11
N GLY A 248 -21.96 3.86 -8.69
CA GLY A 248 -21.14 2.85 -8.04
C GLY A 248 -19.72 3.34 -7.85
N LEU A 249 -19.17 3.16 -6.66
CA LEU A 249 -17.79 3.48 -6.32
C LEU A 249 -17.03 2.19 -5.99
N ILE A 250 -16.00 1.89 -6.78
CA ILE A 250 -15.06 0.79 -6.48
C ILE A 250 -13.82 1.42 -5.87
N ASN A 251 -13.63 1.26 -4.56
CA ASN A 251 -12.54 1.90 -3.83
C ASN A 251 -11.33 0.96 -3.71
N THR A 252 -10.28 1.27 -4.46
CA THR A 252 -8.96 0.61 -4.48
C THR A 252 -7.87 1.56 -3.99
N SER A 253 -7.99 2.04 -2.76
CA SER A 253 -7.04 2.97 -2.15
C SER A 253 -6.19 2.30 -1.06
N TRP A 254 -4.95 2.73 -0.86
CA TRP A 254 -4.13 2.34 0.31
C TRP A 254 -3.11 3.44 0.66
N GLY A 255 -3.21 3.99 1.87
CA GLY A 255 -2.30 4.95 2.47
C GLY A 255 -0.81 4.64 2.33
N GLY A 256 0.00 5.69 2.14
CA GLY A 256 1.46 5.59 2.06
C GLY A 256 2.02 5.00 0.76
N THR A 257 1.18 4.61 -0.19
CA THR A 257 1.64 3.90 -1.40
C THR A 257 2.22 4.82 -2.47
N HIS A 258 3.27 4.33 -3.13
CA HIS A 258 3.86 4.97 -4.30
C HIS A 258 3.12 4.59 -5.57
N VAL A 259 3.16 5.43 -6.61
CA VAL A 259 2.53 5.13 -7.90
C VAL A 259 3.04 3.82 -8.52
N GLU A 260 4.29 3.43 -8.24
CA GLU A 260 4.91 2.27 -8.87
C GLU A 260 4.27 0.92 -8.48
N THR A 261 3.69 0.81 -7.28
CA THR A 261 3.02 -0.42 -6.87
C THR A 261 1.68 -0.63 -7.62
N TRP A 262 1.13 0.44 -8.18
CA TRP A 262 -0.12 0.46 -8.93
C TRP A 262 0.05 0.21 -10.43
N THR A 263 1.27 0.05 -10.93
CA THR A 263 1.55 -0.24 -12.36
C THR A 263 1.90 -1.72 -12.55
N SER A 264 1.41 -2.34 -13.62
CA SER A 264 1.72 -3.74 -13.90
C SER A 264 3.20 -3.96 -14.21
N ARG A 265 3.64 -5.23 -14.09
CA ARG A 265 4.97 -5.67 -14.52
C ARG A 265 5.19 -5.35 -16.00
N GLU A 266 4.22 -5.68 -16.86
CA GLU A 266 4.32 -5.39 -18.29
C GLU A 266 4.42 -3.88 -18.58
N GLY A 267 3.75 -3.05 -17.76
CA GLY A 267 3.89 -1.60 -17.83
C GLY A 267 5.34 -1.15 -17.68
N PHE A 268 6.07 -1.68 -16.70
CA PHE A 268 7.47 -1.35 -16.48
C PHE A 268 8.43 -1.95 -17.50
N GLU A 269 8.20 -3.21 -17.90
CA GLU A 269 9.05 -3.90 -18.88
C GLU A 269 9.06 -3.18 -20.23
N ASN A 270 7.95 -2.52 -20.59
CA ASN A 270 7.81 -1.73 -21.81
C ASN A 270 8.31 -0.27 -21.67
N SER A 271 8.91 0.11 -20.53
CA SER A 271 9.44 1.45 -20.30
C SER A 271 10.97 1.46 -20.28
N ASP A 272 11.60 2.28 -21.13
CA ASP A 272 13.06 2.43 -21.15
C ASP A 272 13.64 2.90 -19.82
N GLU A 273 12.90 3.71 -19.07
CA GLU A 273 13.32 4.24 -17.78
C GLU A 273 13.16 3.22 -16.64
N PHE A 274 12.07 2.46 -16.66
CA PHE A 274 11.68 1.63 -15.51
C PHE A 274 11.94 0.14 -15.70
N LYS A 275 12.33 -0.33 -16.90
CA LYS A 275 12.62 -1.75 -17.15
C LYS A 275 13.67 -2.33 -16.19
N ASN A 276 14.66 -1.53 -15.79
CA ASN A 276 15.69 -1.98 -14.84
C ASN A 276 15.13 -2.14 -13.42
N MET A 277 14.11 -1.37 -13.04
CA MET A 277 13.46 -1.45 -11.73
C MET A 277 12.76 -2.81 -11.55
N ILE A 278 12.16 -3.33 -12.62
CA ILE A 278 11.41 -4.61 -12.57
C ILE A 278 12.28 -5.83 -12.93
N ALA A 279 13.40 -5.63 -13.63
CA ALA A 279 14.32 -6.71 -14.06
C ALA A 279 14.90 -7.53 -12.89
N GLN A 280 15.03 -6.92 -11.71
CA GLN A 280 15.55 -7.59 -10.51
C GLN A 280 14.44 -8.14 -9.60
N MET A 281 13.16 -7.92 -9.92
CA MET A 281 12.05 -8.38 -9.11
C MET A 281 11.87 -9.90 -9.29
N PRO A 282 12.13 -10.72 -8.26
CA PRO A 282 11.96 -12.16 -8.35
C PRO A 282 10.49 -12.52 -8.60
N LEU A 283 10.22 -13.44 -9.53
CA LEU A 283 8.90 -14.07 -9.68
C LEU A 283 8.70 -15.13 -8.57
N LEU A 284 8.77 -14.71 -7.31
CA LEU A 284 8.66 -15.59 -6.16
C LEU A 284 7.31 -15.42 -5.44
N ASN A 285 6.97 -16.32 -4.52
CA ASN A 285 5.85 -16.11 -3.59
C ASN A 285 6.25 -15.10 -2.49
N LEU A 286 5.27 -14.60 -1.73
CA LEU A 286 5.51 -13.60 -0.69
C LEU A 286 6.50 -14.09 0.38
N ASP A 287 6.39 -15.33 0.83
CA ASP A 287 7.29 -15.91 1.85
C ASP A 287 8.76 -15.88 1.41
N SER A 288 9.01 -16.20 0.14
CA SER A 288 10.37 -16.16 -0.43
C SER A 288 10.87 -14.74 -0.62
N LEU A 289 9.99 -13.78 -0.96
CA LEU A 289 10.35 -12.36 -1.01
C LEU A 289 10.64 -11.78 0.38
N GLU A 290 9.89 -12.20 1.40
CA GLU A 290 10.17 -11.86 2.79
C GLU A 290 11.54 -12.38 3.21
N GLN A 291 11.90 -13.61 2.86
CA GLN A 291 13.23 -14.16 3.13
C GLN A 291 14.33 -13.36 2.41
N VAL A 292 14.14 -13.02 1.14
CA VAL A 292 15.09 -12.19 0.37
C VAL A 292 15.22 -10.79 0.99
N ARG A 293 14.11 -10.18 1.39
CA ARG A 293 14.12 -8.87 2.06
C ARG A 293 14.84 -8.95 3.39
N LYS A 294 14.56 -9.98 4.20
CA LYS A 294 15.23 -10.23 5.48
C LYS A 294 16.74 -10.36 5.30
N GLU A 295 17.19 -11.13 4.32
CA GLU A 295 18.62 -11.27 4.00
C GLU A 295 19.24 -9.93 3.56
N ALA A 296 18.53 -9.15 2.74
CA ALA A 296 18.99 -7.83 2.31
C ALA A 296 19.11 -6.83 3.48
N VAL A 297 18.11 -6.78 4.37
CA VAL A 297 18.11 -5.93 5.57
C VAL A 297 19.22 -6.36 6.54
N MET A 298 19.36 -7.67 6.78
CA MET A 298 20.44 -8.21 7.62
C MET A 298 21.81 -7.84 7.07
N LYS A 299 22.05 -8.04 5.76
CA LYS A 299 23.31 -7.66 5.11
C LYS A 299 23.57 -6.16 5.22
N LYS A 300 22.53 -5.33 5.12
CA LYS A 300 22.64 -3.89 5.28
C LYS A 300 23.06 -3.51 6.72
N ILE A 301 22.47 -4.15 7.72
CA ILE A 301 22.84 -3.96 9.13
C ILE A 301 24.25 -4.47 9.40
N GLU A 302 24.64 -5.61 8.85
CA GLU A 302 26.02 -6.12 8.96
C GLU A 302 27.03 -5.12 8.38
N MET A 303 26.73 -4.52 7.24
CA MET A 303 27.57 -3.47 6.65
C MET A 303 27.61 -2.18 7.50
N LEU A 304 26.50 -1.82 8.17
CA LEU A 304 26.41 -0.59 8.96
C LEU A 304 27.03 -0.71 10.36
N GLN A 305 26.90 -1.87 11.01
CA GLN A 305 27.27 -2.03 12.43
C GLN A 305 27.87 -3.40 12.80
N GLY A 306 28.09 -4.30 11.84
CA GLY A 306 28.67 -5.63 12.03
C GLY A 306 27.64 -6.71 12.36
N SER A 307 26.98 -6.63 13.52
CA SER A 307 25.90 -7.55 13.90
C SER A 307 24.85 -6.83 14.75
N LEU A 308 23.68 -7.45 14.91
CA LEU A 308 22.75 -7.06 15.97
C LEU A 308 23.39 -7.34 17.34
N PRO A 309 23.08 -6.52 18.37
CA PRO A 309 23.61 -6.72 19.72
C PRO A 309 23.14 -8.05 20.33
N ALA A 310 23.96 -8.60 21.22
CA ALA A 310 23.53 -9.72 22.05
C ALA A 310 22.49 -9.27 23.09
N ALA A 311 21.64 -10.18 23.54
CA ALA A 311 20.65 -9.89 24.58
C ALA A 311 21.33 -9.31 25.83
N GLY A 312 20.88 -8.12 26.26
CA GLY A 312 21.42 -7.41 27.44
C GLY A 312 22.58 -6.45 27.15
N GLU A 313 23.15 -6.43 25.93
CA GLU A 313 24.21 -5.48 25.55
C GLU A 313 23.69 -4.02 25.51
N THR A 314 22.41 -3.84 25.17
CA THR A 314 21.80 -2.52 24.97
C THR A 314 21.61 -1.72 26.26
N ALA A 315 21.66 -2.35 27.44
CA ALA A 315 21.60 -1.64 28.72
C ALA A 315 22.77 -0.65 28.86
N ALA A 316 23.97 -1.02 28.38
CA ALA A 316 25.14 -0.14 28.37
C ALA A 316 24.96 1.08 27.46
N TRP A 317 24.06 1.03 26.48
CA TRP A 317 23.80 2.12 25.54
C TRP A 317 23.07 3.31 26.16
N THR A 318 22.59 3.17 27.39
CA THR A 318 22.09 4.28 28.19
C THR A 318 23.20 5.05 28.91
N MET A 319 24.38 4.44 29.07
CA MET A 319 25.41 4.91 29.98
C MET A 319 26.37 5.92 29.31
N PRO A 320 26.91 6.89 30.08
CA PRO A 320 27.74 7.97 29.53
C PRO A 320 29.17 7.55 29.17
N ASP A 321 29.64 6.42 29.70
CA ASP A 321 30.98 5.85 29.53
C ASP A 321 31.12 4.92 28.32
N LEU A 322 30.01 4.55 27.66
CA LEU A 322 30.06 3.82 26.40
C LEU A 322 30.77 4.65 25.31
N ASP A 323 31.73 4.02 24.65
CA ASP A 323 32.37 4.54 23.44
C ASP A 323 31.50 4.27 22.20
N ASP A 324 30.86 5.32 21.69
CA ASP A 324 30.04 5.32 20.48
C ASP A 324 30.76 5.96 19.28
N SER A 325 32.07 6.21 19.37
CA SER A 325 32.84 6.90 18.31
C SER A 325 32.83 6.19 16.95
N LYS A 326 32.61 4.87 16.96
CA LYS A 326 32.51 4.03 15.76
C LYS A 326 31.08 3.81 15.27
N TRP A 327 30.09 4.35 15.97
CA TRP A 327 28.69 4.19 15.55
C TRP A 327 28.43 5.04 14.31
N PRO A 328 27.66 4.51 13.35
CA PRO A 328 27.23 5.30 12.21
C PRO A 328 26.43 6.52 12.68
N GLN A 329 26.43 7.58 11.87
CA GLN A 329 25.81 8.86 12.20
C GLN A 329 24.55 9.08 11.34
N MET A 330 23.50 9.60 11.96
CA MET A 330 22.26 10.00 11.28
C MET A 330 21.95 11.45 11.62
N GLU A 331 21.59 12.23 10.61
CA GLU A 331 21.15 13.60 10.77
C GLU A 331 19.67 13.63 11.19
N LEU A 332 19.38 14.24 12.34
CA LEU A 332 18.05 14.36 12.92
C LEU A 332 17.65 15.84 13.09
N PRO A 333 16.37 16.21 12.99
CA PRO A 333 15.22 15.33 12.81
C PRO A 333 15.09 14.78 11.37
N SER A 334 14.80 13.50 11.24
CA SER A 334 14.51 12.80 9.98
C SER A 334 13.87 11.45 10.28
N LEU A 335 12.98 11.01 9.39
CA LEU A 335 12.61 9.59 9.29
C LEU A 335 13.77 8.80 8.66
N TRP A 336 14.06 7.60 9.15
CA TRP A 336 15.22 6.82 8.70
C TRP A 336 15.01 6.11 7.35
N GLU A 337 13.77 6.05 6.87
CA GLU A 337 13.38 5.59 5.53
C GLU A 337 14.04 6.44 4.45
N GLN A 338 14.24 7.72 4.75
CA GLN A 338 14.88 8.69 3.87
C GLN A 338 16.41 8.70 4.01
N LYS A 339 16.96 7.86 4.89
CA LYS A 339 18.37 7.87 5.29
C LYS A 339 18.99 6.48 5.12
N GLN A 340 19.90 6.10 6.01
CA GLN A 340 20.70 4.89 5.85
C GLN A 340 19.91 3.61 6.15
N LEU A 341 18.78 3.65 6.84
CA LEU A 341 18.06 2.42 7.23
C LEU A 341 17.00 1.98 6.22
N GLY A 342 16.39 2.91 5.47
CA GLY A 342 15.31 2.55 4.53
C GLY A 342 14.09 2.06 5.30
N ASP A 343 13.26 1.21 4.69
CA ASP A 343 12.01 0.72 5.27
C ASP A 343 12.23 -0.35 6.36
N LEU A 344 12.91 0.02 7.45
CA LEU A 344 13.21 -0.86 8.58
C LEU A 344 12.23 -0.60 9.73
N ASP A 345 11.37 -1.57 10.00
CA ASP A 345 10.61 -1.66 11.26
C ASP A 345 11.44 -2.39 12.32
N GLY A 346 11.53 -1.84 13.53
CA GLY A 346 12.42 -2.38 14.54
C GLY A 346 12.75 -1.41 15.65
N VAL A 347 13.89 -1.64 16.27
CA VAL A 347 14.37 -0.81 17.38
C VAL A 347 15.70 -0.20 17.01
N VAL A 348 15.74 1.14 17.01
CA VAL A 348 16.93 1.93 16.72
C VAL A 348 17.24 2.82 17.91
N TRP A 349 18.49 2.79 18.34
CA TRP A 349 19.01 3.64 19.39
C TRP A 349 19.75 4.82 18.80
N PHE A 350 19.48 6.01 19.32
CA PHE A 350 20.20 7.23 19.02
C PHE A 350 20.94 7.72 20.26
N ARG A 351 22.15 8.24 20.07
CA ARG A 351 22.97 8.83 21.12
C ARG A 351 23.51 10.20 20.71
N LYS A 352 23.37 11.19 21.59
CA LYS A 352 23.93 12.53 21.45
C LYS A 352 24.80 12.87 22.65
N THR A 353 26.02 13.29 22.36
CA THR A 353 26.87 13.95 23.35
C THR A 353 26.54 15.44 23.38
N ILE A 354 26.34 15.98 24.58
CA ILE A 354 26.24 17.41 24.84
C ILE A 354 27.26 17.81 25.92
N ASP A 355 27.68 19.07 25.89
CA ASP A 355 28.50 19.67 26.95
C ASP A 355 27.64 20.60 27.79
N VAL A 356 27.67 20.44 29.11
CA VAL A 356 26.89 21.23 30.06
C VAL A 356 27.84 22.05 30.93
N SER A 357 27.59 23.36 31.00
CA SER A 357 28.43 24.27 31.78
C SER A 357 28.43 23.89 33.28
N PRO A 358 29.51 24.17 34.03
CA PRO A 358 29.52 23.97 35.49
C PRO A 358 28.38 24.71 36.21
N SER A 359 27.93 25.86 35.68
CA SER A 359 26.81 26.62 36.24
C SER A 359 25.45 26.00 35.99
N ASP A 360 25.32 25.10 35.03
CA ASP A 360 24.06 24.42 34.68
C ASP A 360 23.99 22.98 35.19
N ALA A 361 25.13 22.43 35.60
CA ALA A 361 25.21 21.12 36.23
C ALA A 361 24.29 21.03 37.45
N GLY A 362 23.59 19.90 37.59
CA GLY A 362 22.68 19.63 38.69
C GLY A 362 21.33 20.34 38.65
N LYS A 363 21.09 21.27 37.70
CA LYS A 363 19.77 21.91 37.53
C LYS A 363 18.76 20.97 36.88
N GLU A 364 17.48 21.26 37.11
CA GLU A 364 16.39 20.71 36.30
C GLU A 364 16.46 21.28 34.87
N ALA A 365 16.02 20.49 33.89
CA ALA A 365 15.99 20.90 32.50
C ALA A 365 14.79 20.32 31.74
N MET A 366 14.39 20.96 30.65
CA MET A 366 13.37 20.47 29.73
C MET A 366 14.03 19.93 28.46
N LEU A 367 13.81 18.65 28.17
CA LEU A 367 14.24 17.98 26.95
C LEU A 367 13.08 17.90 25.95
N GLU A 368 13.27 18.46 24.77
CA GLU A 368 12.32 18.39 23.65
C GLU A 368 12.98 17.67 22.47
N LEU A 369 12.30 16.67 21.91
CA LEU A 369 12.80 15.80 20.83
C LEU A 369 11.86 15.79 19.61
N ALA A 370 11.20 16.91 19.30
CA ALA A 370 10.19 16.97 18.24
C ALA A 370 9.16 15.83 18.35
N MET A 371 8.81 15.13 17.25
CA MET A 371 7.99 13.92 17.25
C MET A 371 8.88 12.66 17.09
N ILE A 372 8.40 11.51 17.56
CA ILE A 372 9.08 10.23 17.38
C ILE A 372 8.06 9.19 16.90
N ASP A 373 8.39 8.54 15.79
CA ASP A 373 7.59 7.49 15.17
C ASP A 373 8.23 6.10 15.43
N ASP A 374 7.57 5.16 16.11
CA ASP A 374 6.27 5.25 16.81
C ASP A 374 6.44 5.59 18.31
N ASN A 375 7.37 4.88 18.95
CA ASN A 375 7.49 4.80 20.39
C ASN A 375 8.90 5.19 20.82
N ASP A 376 9.03 5.77 22.01
CA ASP A 376 10.35 6.02 22.58
C ASP A 376 10.49 5.62 24.05
N VAL A 377 11.74 5.35 24.43
CA VAL A 377 12.19 5.46 25.81
C VAL A 377 13.48 6.28 25.82
N THR A 378 13.48 7.37 26.58
CA THR A 378 14.57 8.35 26.58
C THR A 378 15.31 8.36 27.91
N TYR A 379 16.65 8.40 27.83
CA TYR A 379 17.58 8.36 28.95
C TYR A 379 18.57 9.53 28.88
N VAL A 380 19.00 10.03 30.04
CA VAL A 380 20.08 10.99 30.18
C VAL A 380 21.06 10.46 31.23
N ASN A 381 22.32 10.25 30.84
CA ASN A 381 23.36 9.67 31.69
C ASN A 381 22.94 8.37 32.41
N GLY A 382 22.21 7.49 31.71
CA GLY A 382 21.68 6.22 32.27
C GLY A 382 20.35 6.35 33.01
N VAL A 383 19.87 7.56 33.30
CA VAL A 383 18.60 7.79 34.00
C VAL A 383 17.46 7.92 32.99
N LYS A 384 16.42 7.10 33.10
CA LYS A 384 15.21 7.22 32.28
C LYS A 384 14.49 8.53 32.62
N VAL A 385 14.28 9.38 31.61
CA VAL A 385 13.60 10.69 31.76
C VAL A 385 12.23 10.73 31.10
N GLY A 386 11.94 9.79 30.19
CA GLY A 386 10.68 9.79 29.45
C GLY A 386 10.41 8.56 28.61
N GLY A 387 9.23 8.53 28.01
CA GLY A 387 8.82 7.56 27.00
C GLY A 387 7.33 7.67 26.68
N ILE A 388 6.99 7.75 25.40
CA ILE A 388 5.62 7.88 24.91
C ILE A 388 5.38 6.83 23.81
N ASN A 389 4.15 6.31 23.77
CA ASN A 389 3.65 5.42 22.72
C ASN A 389 2.66 6.18 21.84
N SER A 390 3.15 6.87 20.80
CA SER A 390 2.37 7.65 19.85
C SER A 390 3.29 8.25 18.78
N TYR A 391 3.00 8.01 17.51
CA TYR A 391 3.85 8.49 16.40
C TYR A 391 3.92 10.02 16.26
N ASN A 392 2.82 10.74 16.49
CA ASN A 392 2.70 12.18 16.16
C ASN A 392 2.64 13.12 17.38
N THR A 393 3.01 12.65 18.57
CA THR A 393 3.01 13.48 19.78
C THR A 393 4.37 14.15 19.97
N HIS A 394 4.39 15.46 20.23
CA HIS A 394 5.65 16.13 20.59
C HIS A 394 6.22 15.59 21.91
N ARG A 395 7.48 15.17 21.90
CA ARG A 395 8.20 14.63 23.05
C ARG A 395 8.76 15.75 23.90
N LYS A 396 8.28 15.85 25.15
CA LYS A 396 8.73 16.82 26.16
C LYS A 396 8.94 16.11 27.49
N TYR A 397 10.17 16.11 28.00
CA TYR A 397 10.55 15.39 29.21
C TYR A 397 11.30 16.28 30.19
N VAL A 398 10.88 16.26 31.46
CA VAL A 398 11.59 16.96 32.53
C VAL A 398 12.76 16.10 33.00
N ILE A 399 13.97 16.60 32.82
CA ILE A 399 15.18 16.05 33.41
C ILE A 399 15.28 16.59 34.84
N GLN A 400 15.17 15.70 35.82
CA GLN A 400 15.22 16.06 37.24
C GLN A 400 16.59 16.64 37.64
N ALA A 401 16.59 17.49 38.66
CA ALA A 401 17.81 18.02 39.26
C ALA A 401 18.78 16.89 39.68
N GLY A 402 20.08 17.11 39.48
CA GLY A 402 21.14 16.13 39.79
C GLY A 402 21.46 15.12 38.68
N VAL A 403 20.68 15.06 37.59
CA VAL A 403 20.95 14.16 36.46
C VAL A 403 22.05 14.70 35.53
N LEU A 404 22.01 16.01 35.24
CA LEU A 404 23.02 16.69 34.42
C LEU A 404 24.30 16.94 35.23
N LYS A 405 25.45 16.67 34.63
CA LYS A 405 26.79 16.86 35.21
C LYS A 405 27.54 17.97 34.46
N ALA A 406 28.55 18.56 35.08
CA ALA A 406 29.43 19.48 34.38
C ALA A 406 30.24 18.73 33.30
N GLY A 407 30.39 19.33 32.12
CA GLY A 407 31.08 18.74 30.97
C GLY A 407 30.20 17.77 30.19
N LYS A 408 30.78 16.63 29.78
CA LYS A 408 30.14 15.63 28.90
C LYS A 408 28.91 15.00 29.54
N ASN A 409 27.77 15.07 28.85
CA ASN A 409 26.54 14.32 29.15
C ASN A 409 26.05 13.60 27.90
N ILE A 410 25.35 12.48 28.11
CA ILE A 410 24.78 11.68 27.02
C ILE A 410 23.26 11.67 27.12
N ILE A 411 22.61 11.95 25.99
CA ILE A 411 21.19 11.64 25.76
C ILE A 411 21.14 10.38 24.91
N ALA A 412 20.41 9.37 25.36
CA ALA A 412 20.16 8.13 24.62
C ALA A 412 18.66 7.94 24.43
N VAL A 413 18.23 7.71 23.18
CA VAL A 413 16.83 7.54 22.80
C VAL A 413 16.68 6.18 22.15
N ARG A 414 15.90 5.30 22.76
CA ARG A 414 15.48 4.04 22.14
C ARG A 414 14.17 4.30 21.40
N VAL A 415 14.20 4.22 20.08
CA VAL A 415 13.02 4.36 19.21
C VAL A 415 12.58 2.98 18.75
N GLU A 416 11.30 2.67 18.92
CA GLU A 416 10.68 1.45 18.43
C GLU A 416 9.60 1.81 17.42
N ASP A 417 9.83 1.37 16.19
CA ASP A 417 8.93 1.51 15.05
C ASP A 417 8.27 0.16 14.78
N THR A 418 6.94 0.18 14.69
CA THR A 418 6.11 -1.00 14.47
C THR A 418 5.55 -1.09 13.06
N GLY A 419 5.82 -0.09 12.22
CA GLY A 419 5.51 -0.04 10.80
C GLY A 419 5.21 1.37 10.32
N GLY A 420 5.73 1.74 9.15
CA GLY A 420 5.47 3.05 8.56
C GLY A 420 6.77 3.84 8.41
N GLY A 421 6.83 5.01 9.03
CA GLY A 421 8.08 5.77 9.13
C GLY A 421 8.67 5.58 10.52
N GLY A 422 10.00 5.54 10.64
CA GLY A 422 10.64 5.43 11.94
C GLY A 422 11.67 6.53 12.20
N GLY A 423 11.79 6.95 13.45
CA GLY A 423 12.84 7.88 13.89
C GLY A 423 12.33 9.14 14.60
N ILE A 424 13.21 10.13 14.75
CA ILE A 424 12.90 11.42 15.39
C ILE A 424 12.68 12.44 14.30
N TYR A 425 11.46 12.95 14.12
CA TYR A 425 11.07 13.81 12.99
C TYR A 425 10.33 15.07 13.44
N GLY A 426 10.21 16.06 12.56
CA GLY A 426 9.57 17.35 12.85
C GLY A 426 10.51 18.54 12.62
N ASP A 427 10.20 19.69 13.22
CA ASP A 427 11.01 20.89 13.07
C ASP A 427 12.30 20.79 13.90
N SER A 428 13.44 21.17 13.32
CA SER A 428 14.73 21.16 14.02
C SER A 428 14.77 22.13 15.20
N ALA A 429 13.93 23.17 15.21
CA ALA A 429 13.77 24.09 16.34
C ALA A 429 13.10 23.45 17.57
N GLU A 430 12.48 22.28 17.40
CA GLU A 430 11.81 21.51 18.45
C GLU A 430 12.71 20.41 19.05
N MET A 431 13.92 20.21 18.50
CA MET A 431 14.95 19.36 19.09
C MET A 431 15.92 20.21 19.92
N LYS A 432 15.67 20.33 21.24
CA LYS A 432 16.47 21.18 22.12
C LYS A 432 16.45 20.74 23.58
N LEU A 433 17.45 21.18 24.33
CA LEU A 433 17.53 21.08 25.78
C LEU A 433 17.54 22.49 26.38
N THR A 434 16.62 22.76 27.31
CA THR A 434 16.51 24.06 27.99
C THR A 434 16.87 23.90 29.47
N ILE A 435 17.87 24.64 29.96
CA ILE A 435 18.35 24.62 31.35
C ILE A 435 18.33 26.07 31.88
N GLY A 436 17.30 26.44 32.65
CA GLY A 436 17.06 27.85 32.98
C GLY A 436 16.89 28.69 31.71
N ASP A 437 17.71 29.72 31.53
CA ASP A 437 17.71 30.59 30.35
C ASP A 437 18.57 30.05 29.18
N ASN A 438 19.32 28.96 29.39
CA ASN A 438 20.22 28.40 28.38
C ASN A 438 19.50 27.37 27.51
N VAL A 439 19.62 27.52 26.19
CA VAL A 439 19.04 26.60 25.20
C VAL A 439 20.16 25.98 24.36
N ILE A 440 20.21 24.65 24.34
CA ILE A 440 21.15 23.87 23.55
C ILE A 440 20.37 23.18 22.42
N SER A 441 20.75 23.42 21.17
CA SER A 441 20.16 22.71 20.03
C SER A 441 20.61 21.24 20.03
N LEU A 442 19.67 20.34 19.77
CA LEU A 442 19.91 18.90 19.65
C LEU A 442 19.84 18.40 18.20
N ALA A 443 19.43 19.24 17.25
CA ALA A 443 19.42 18.91 15.84
C ALA A 443 20.85 18.62 15.29
N GLY A 444 20.92 17.93 14.16
CA GLY A 444 22.16 17.54 13.48
C GLY A 444 22.51 16.07 13.70
N ASN A 445 23.81 15.74 13.70
CA ASN A 445 24.25 14.35 13.74
C ASN A 445 24.09 13.69 15.11
N TRP A 446 23.53 12.49 15.11
CA TRP A 446 23.41 11.56 16.24
C TRP A 446 24.07 10.24 15.87
N ALA A 447 24.79 9.64 16.82
CA ALA A 447 25.25 8.27 16.70
C ALA A 447 24.05 7.33 16.77
N PHE A 448 24.01 6.27 15.96
CA PHE A 448 22.92 5.31 16.03
C PHE A 448 23.35 3.85 15.90
N ARG A 449 22.50 2.95 16.41
CA ARG A 449 22.60 1.50 16.22
C ARG A 449 21.22 0.85 16.20
N VAL A 450 21.08 -0.20 15.41
CA VAL A 450 19.92 -1.09 15.37
C VAL A 450 20.07 -2.12 16.50
N GLU A 451 19.10 -2.15 17.41
CA GLU A 451 18.98 -3.18 18.45
C GLU A 451 18.29 -4.43 17.92
N GLN A 452 17.18 -4.24 17.20
CA GLN A 452 16.33 -5.34 16.78
C GLN A 452 15.65 -4.99 15.45
N ILE A 453 15.40 -6.04 14.67
CA ILE A 453 14.53 -6.00 13.49
C ILE A 453 13.22 -6.67 13.89
N SER A 454 12.10 -5.98 13.70
CA SER A 454 10.78 -6.54 13.97
C SER A 454 10.35 -7.46 12.81
N GLY A 455 9.44 -8.41 13.05
CA GLY A 455 8.92 -9.28 11.98
C GLY A 455 8.29 -8.51 10.80
N GLY A 456 7.82 -7.27 11.05
CA GLY A 456 7.37 -6.33 10.01
C GLY A 456 8.47 -5.89 9.03
N ALA A 457 9.72 -5.74 9.48
CA ALA A 457 10.82 -5.31 8.61
C ALA A 457 11.22 -6.34 7.55
N SER A 458 10.91 -7.63 7.77
CA SER A 458 11.00 -8.67 6.73
C SER A 458 9.70 -8.82 5.95
N SER A 459 8.55 -8.43 6.51
CA SER A 459 7.27 -8.50 5.82
C SER A 459 7.29 -7.71 4.52
N VAL A 460 6.72 -8.26 3.46
CA VAL A 460 6.58 -7.55 2.19
C VAL A 460 5.42 -6.58 2.36
N GLY A 461 5.70 -5.29 2.29
CA GLY A 461 4.70 -4.22 2.27
C GLY A 461 4.33 -3.84 0.83
N PRO A 462 3.31 -2.98 0.66
CA PRO A 462 2.83 -2.58 -0.67
C PRO A 462 3.87 -1.83 -1.49
N ASN A 463 4.87 -1.22 -0.85
CA ASN A 463 5.94 -0.46 -1.50
C ASN A 463 7.25 -1.23 -1.64
N SER A 464 7.37 -2.44 -1.07
CA SER A 464 8.63 -3.20 -1.06
C SER A 464 9.11 -3.56 -2.46
N TYR A 465 8.15 -3.82 -3.36
CA TYR A 465 8.39 -4.03 -4.77
C TYR A 465 7.31 -3.30 -5.58
N PRO A 466 7.62 -2.86 -6.81
CA PRO A 466 6.60 -2.37 -7.73
C PRO A 466 5.55 -3.47 -8.02
N THR A 467 4.42 -3.08 -8.62
CA THR A 467 3.38 -3.99 -9.12
C THR A 467 2.51 -4.72 -8.09
N LEU A 468 2.90 -4.79 -6.82
CA LEU A 468 2.22 -5.62 -5.83
C LEU A 468 0.73 -5.28 -5.65
N LEU A 469 0.38 -4.00 -5.67
CA LEU A 469 -1.02 -3.56 -5.55
C LEU A 469 -1.79 -3.64 -6.86
N PHE A 470 -1.15 -3.38 -7.99
CA PHE A 470 -1.77 -3.63 -9.29
C PHE A 470 -2.27 -5.07 -9.36
N ASN A 471 -1.40 -6.01 -9.05
CA ASN A 471 -1.67 -7.44 -9.11
C ASN A 471 -2.86 -7.87 -8.25
N ALA A 472 -2.97 -7.35 -7.03
CA ALA A 472 -3.94 -7.86 -6.06
C ALA A 472 -5.21 -7.01 -5.94
N MET A 473 -5.16 -5.72 -6.29
CA MET A 473 -6.28 -4.79 -6.10
C MET A 473 -6.86 -4.24 -7.40
N ILE A 474 -6.08 -4.21 -8.50
CA ILE A 474 -6.51 -3.63 -9.78
C ILE A 474 -6.78 -4.71 -10.83
N ASN A 475 -5.84 -5.63 -11.04
CA ASN A 475 -5.97 -6.71 -12.01
C ASN A 475 -7.25 -7.55 -11.83
N PRO A 476 -7.67 -7.91 -10.59
CA PRO A 476 -8.93 -8.66 -10.39
C PRO A 476 -10.19 -7.91 -10.83
N LEU A 477 -10.11 -6.58 -10.98
CA LEU A 477 -11.25 -5.78 -11.42
C LEU A 477 -11.42 -5.83 -12.93
N ALA A 478 -10.37 -6.13 -13.70
CA ALA A 478 -10.54 -6.34 -15.13
C ALA A 478 -11.26 -7.68 -15.35
N PRO A 479 -12.33 -7.74 -16.16
CA PRO A 479 -12.79 -6.74 -17.13
C PRO A 479 -14.09 -6.02 -16.70
N TYR A 480 -14.33 -5.72 -15.43
CA TYR A 480 -15.51 -4.96 -14.98
C TYR A 480 -15.59 -3.62 -15.75
N ALA A 481 -16.73 -3.37 -16.39
CA ALA A 481 -16.94 -2.13 -17.12
C ALA A 481 -17.17 -0.96 -16.14
N PHE A 482 -16.55 0.18 -16.42
CA PHE A 482 -16.68 1.41 -15.62
C PHE A 482 -16.62 2.65 -16.52
N GLU A 483 -16.99 3.82 -16.02
CA GLU A 483 -16.97 5.08 -16.79
C GLU A 483 -15.60 5.74 -16.74
N GLY A 484 -15.03 5.92 -15.54
CA GLY A 484 -13.69 6.46 -15.37
C GLY A 484 -13.04 6.16 -14.01
N VAL A 485 -11.86 6.73 -13.81
CA VAL A 485 -11.08 6.64 -12.58
C VAL A 485 -10.96 8.01 -11.95
N ILE A 486 -11.15 8.09 -10.62
CA ILE A 486 -10.69 9.21 -9.81
C ILE A 486 -9.48 8.78 -8.96
N TRP A 487 -8.45 9.61 -8.94
CA TRP A 487 -7.15 9.29 -8.37
C TRP A 487 -6.66 10.37 -7.40
N TYR A 488 -6.28 9.99 -6.19
CA TYR A 488 -5.68 10.92 -5.23
C TYR A 488 -4.43 10.30 -4.60
N GLN A 489 -3.28 10.62 -5.20
CA GLN A 489 -1.97 10.19 -4.76
C GLN A 489 -0.90 11.14 -5.27
N GLY A 490 0.20 11.16 -4.54
CA GLY A 490 1.45 11.79 -4.95
C GLY A 490 2.36 11.99 -3.75
N GLU A 491 1.81 12.09 -2.54
CA GLU A 491 2.52 12.48 -1.33
C GLU A 491 3.74 11.60 -1.07
N SER A 492 3.63 10.27 -1.21
CA SER A 492 4.77 9.35 -1.04
C SER A 492 5.82 9.48 -2.14
N ASN A 493 5.48 10.05 -3.30
CA ASN A 493 6.41 10.32 -4.39
C ASN A 493 6.96 11.76 -4.40
N ALA A 494 6.63 12.61 -3.41
CA ALA A 494 7.02 14.03 -3.42
C ALA A 494 8.53 14.24 -3.56
N GLY A 495 9.34 13.45 -2.86
CA GLY A 495 10.82 13.48 -2.98
C GLY A 495 11.37 12.98 -4.33
N ARG A 496 10.53 12.45 -5.23
CA ARG A 496 10.89 11.89 -6.54
C ARG A 496 10.07 12.50 -7.68
N ALA A 497 9.69 13.78 -7.56
CA ALA A 497 8.80 14.47 -8.50
C ALA A 497 9.22 14.33 -9.98
N TYR A 498 10.51 14.42 -10.30
CA TYR A 498 11.01 14.27 -11.68
C TYR A 498 10.75 12.88 -12.26
N GLN A 499 10.91 11.83 -11.46
CA GLN A 499 10.58 10.46 -11.85
C GLN A 499 9.06 10.28 -11.95
N TYR A 500 8.30 10.94 -11.07
CA TYR A 500 6.84 10.93 -11.07
C TYR A 500 6.24 11.47 -12.38
N ARG A 501 6.90 12.45 -13.03
CA ARG A 501 6.52 12.97 -14.36
C ARG A 501 6.38 11.88 -15.43
N LYS A 502 7.00 10.72 -15.22
CA LYS A 502 6.95 9.56 -16.13
C LYS A 502 6.21 8.38 -15.51
N ALA A 503 6.42 8.11 -14.22
CA ALA A 503 5.78 6.99 -13.54
C ALA A 503 4.24 7.11 -13.51
N PHE A 504 3.70 8.31 -13.30
CA PHE A 504 2.25 8.51 -13.22
C PHE A 504 1.53 8.39 -14.59
N PRO A 505 2.00 9.06 -15.67
CA PRO A 505 1.50 8.80 -17.01
C PRO A 505 1.65 7.33 -17.45
N LEU A 506 2.75 6.67 -17.08
CA LEU A 506 2.94 5.24 -17.35
C LEU A 506 1.84 4.40 -16.70
N MET A 507 1.52 4.62 -15.42
CA MET A 507 0.45 3.90 -14.74
C MET A 507 -0.90 4.06 -15.45
N ILE A 508 -1.26 5.29 -15.83
CA ILE A 508 -2.53 5.57 -16.54
C ILE A 508 -2.59 4.81 -17.88
N THR A 509 -1.52 4.90 -18.68
CA THR A 509 -1.46 4.23 -19.99
C THR A 509 -1.42 2.71 -19.88
N ASP A 510 -0.81 2.19 -18.81
CA ASP A 510 -0.80 0.77 -18.49
C ASP A 510 -2.22 0.26 -18.16
N TRP A 511 -2.95 0.94 -17.27
CA TRP A 511 -4.33 0.56 -16.94
C TRP A 511 -5.25 0.60 -18.16
N ARG A 512 -5.11 1.62 -19.02
CA ARG A 512 -5.84 1.71 -20.29
C ARG A 512 -5.58 0.53 -21.20
N ARG A 513 -4.32 0.06 -21.27
CA ARG A 513 -3.94 -1.13 -22.02
C ARG A 513 -4.56 -2.40 -21.45
N HIS A 514 -4.54 -2.56 -20.12
CA HIS A 514 -5.09 -3.73 -19.43
C HIS A 514 -6.60 -3.89 -19.60
N TRP A 515 -7.37 -2.78 -19.56
CA TRP A 515 -8.79 -2.84 -19.85
C TRP A 515 -9.10 -2.95 -21.34
N GLY A 516 -8.25 -2.39 -22.20
CA GLY A 516 -8.48 -2.36 -23.64
C GLY A 516 -9.68 -1.48 -24.06
N GLU A 517 -10.09 -0.53 -23.22
CA GLU A 517 -11.23 0.37 -23.45
C GLU A 517 -10.80 1.78 -23.92
N GLY A 518 -9.71 1.88 -24.67
CA GLY A 518 -9.17 3.15 -25.17
C GLY A 518 -8.74 4.09 -24.04
N ASP A 519 -8.87 5.40 -24.27
CA ASP A 519 -8.50 6.44 -23.30
C ASP A 519 -9.64 6.79 -22.35
N PHE A 520 -10.07 5.86 -21.49
CA PHE A 520 -11.13 6.16 -20.53
C PHE A 520 -10.76 7.38 -19.64
N PRO A 521 -11.77 8.14 -19.17
CA PRO A 521 -11.60 9.25 -18.23
C PRO A 521 -10.72 8.92 -17.02
N PHE A 522 -9.69 9.72 -16.78
CA PHE A 522 -8.80 9.59 -15.63
C PHE A 522 -8.60 10.95 -14.95
N TYR A 523 -9.29 11.19 -13.84
CA TYR A 523 -9.28 12.48 -13.14
C TYR A 523 -8.54 12.38 -11.83
N PHE A 524 -7.61 13.30 -11.59
CA PHE A 524 -6.75 13.23 -10.41
C PHE A 524 -6.77 14.53 -9.61
N VAL A 525 -6.38 14.42 -8.34
CA VAL A 525 -6.30 15.55 -7.43
C VAL A 525 -4.86 16.03 -7.33
N GLN A 526 -4.62 17.30 -7.66
CA GLN A 526 -3.33 17.94 -7.39
C GLN A 526 -3.12 18.01 -5.88
N LEU A 527 -1.91 17.78 -5.38
CA LEU A 527 -1.65 17.80 -3.94
C LEU A 527 -2.07 19.12 -3.28
N ALA A 528 -2.76 19.00 -2.15
CA ALA A 528 -3.20 20.13 -1.33
C ALA A 528 -2.00 20.83 -0.69
N SER A 529 -2.20 22.04 -0.15
CA SER A 529 -1.08 22.80 0.46
C SER A 529 -0.63 22.13 1.74
N TYR A 530 0.68 21.87 1.82
CA TYR A 530 1.37 21.23 2.91
C TYR A 530 2.81 21.75 2.93
N ASN A 531 3.36 22.01 4.12
CA ASN A 531 4.72 22.50 4.28
C ASN A 531 5.71 21.33 4.35
N ALA A 532 6.05 20.76 3.20
CA ALA A 532 7.09 19.75 3.12
C ALA A 532 8.47 20.39 3.31
N ASP A 533 9.15 20.02 4.41
CA ASP A 533 10.54 20.36 4.72
C ASP A 533 10.89 21.85 4.66
N ASN A 534 9.93 22.74 4.98
CA ASN A 534 10.12 24.20 4.88
C ASN A 534 10.58 24.66 3.48
N GLY A 535 10.16 23.94 2.43
CA GLY A 535 10.51 24.21 1.04
C GLY A 535 9.96 25.55 0.53
N ASN A 536 10.76 26.25 -0.28
CA ASN A 536 10.44 27.55 -0.86
C ASN A 536 11.29 27.83 -2.11
N SER A 537 11.13 28.98 -2.74
CA SER A 537 11.90 29.40 -3.93
C SER A 537 13.41 29.40 -3.75
N LYS A 538 13.91 29.64 -2.54
CA LYS A 538 15.36 29.66 -2.24
C LYS A 538 15.93 28.27 -1.97
N LYS A 539 15.15 27.39 -1.34
CA LYS A 539 15.57 26.04 -0.94
C LYS A 539 15.18 24.94 -1.94
N GLY A 540 14.30 25.26 -2.88
CA GLY A 540 13.53 24.26 -3.63
C GLY A 540 12.33 23.77 -2.83
N SER A 541 11.35 23.19 -3.54
CA SER A 541 10.14 22.63 -2.94
C SER A 541 9.73 21.36 -3.69
N THR A 542 10.02 20.21 -3.09
CA THR A 542 9.61 18.88 -3.59
C THR A 542 8.10 18.80 -3.82
N TRP A 543 7.34 19.47 -2.94
CA TRP A 543 5.88 19.56 -3.04
C TRP A 543 5.42 20.34 -4.27
N ALA A 544 6.06 21.47 -4.57
CA ALA A 544 5.75 22.27 -5.76
C ALA A 544 6.14 21.51 -7.05
N GLU A 545 7.31 20.88 -7.07
CA GLU A 545 7.78 20.07 -8.18
C GLU A 545 6.84 18.90 -8.49
N LEU A 546 6.30 18.24 -7.46
CA LEU A 546 5.34 17.16 -7.65
C LEU A 546 4.00 17.66 -8.19
N ARG A 547 3.51 18.82 -7.73
CA ARG A 547 2.30 19.45 -8.29
C ARG A 547 2.47 19.82 -9.76
N GLU A 548 3.67 20.24 -10.15
CA GLU A 548 4.02 20.43 -11.55
C GLU A 548 3.98 19.10 -12.31
N ALA A 549 4.55 18.02 -11.76
CA ALA A 549 4.49 16.69 -12.37
C ALA A 549 3.04 16.18 -12.57
N GLN A 550 2.15 16.43 -11.60
CA GLN A 550 0.71 16.17 -11.75
C GLN A 550 0.11 17.04 -12.86
N THR A 551 0.48 18.31 -12.95
CA THR A 551 0.02 19.19 -14.05
C THR A 551 0.48 18.69 -15.41
N MET A 552 1.73 18.24 -15.54
CA MET A 552 2.29 17.71 -16.79
C MET A 552 1.56 16.44 -17.26
N THR A 553 0.96 15.68 -16.33
CA THR A 553 0.16 14.49 -16.66
C THR A 553 -1.11 14.84 -17.45
N LEU A 554 -1.56 16.10 -17.44
CA LEU A 554 -2.66 16.58 -18.29
C LEU A 554 -2.35 16.51 -19.80
N SER A 555 -1.11 16.22 -20.18
CA SER A 555 -0.75 15.95 -21.57
C SER A 555 -1.37 14.66 -22.12
N LEU A 556 -1.79 13.73 -21.25
CA LEU A 556 -2.52 12.54 -21.67
C LEU A 556 -3.99 12.87 -22.01
N PRO A 557 -4.56 12.24 -23.06
CA PRO A 557 -5.95 12.47 -23.45
C PRO A 557 -6.91 12.01 -22.35
N ASN A 558 -8.10 12.64 -22.31
CA ASN A 558 -9.18 12.33 -21.35
C ASN A 558 -8.74 12.35 -19.89
N THR A 559 -7.78 13.20 -19.56
CA THR A 559 -7.37 13.48 -18.19
C THR A 559 -7.93 14.81 -17.69
N GLY A 560 -7.92 14.99 -16.38
CA GLY A 560 -8.39 16.21 -15.73
C GLY A 560 -7.84 16.29 -14.32
N MET A 561 -7.63 17.51 -13.83
CA MET A 561 -6.97 17.75 -12.55
C MET A 561 -7.82 18.68 -11.68
N ALA A 562 -8.21 18.19 -10.50
CA ALA A 562 -8.77 19.01 -9.45
C ALA A 562 -7.62 19.70 -8.69
N VAL A 563 -7.48 21.01 -8.87
CA VAL A 563 -6.56 21.85 -8.08
C VAL A 563 -7.09 21.93 -6.64
N THR A 564 -6.24 21.83 -5.63
CA THR A 564 -6.64 21.86 -4.21
C THR A 564 -5.71 22.68 -3.31
N THR A 565 -4.89 23.55 -3.91
CA THR A 565 -3.92 24.37 -3.17
C THR A 565 -4.57 25.33 -2.16
N ASP A 566 -5.84 25.71 -2.38
CA ASP A 566 -6.63 26.61 -1.55
C ASP A 566 -7.41 25.91 -0.41
N ILE A 567 -7.49 24.57 -0.41
CA ILE A 567 -8.22 23.80 0.61
C ILE A 567 -7.31 22.97 1.53
N GLY A 568 -5.99 23.05 1.34
CA GLY A 568 -4.99 22.39 2.17
C GLY A 568 -4.69 23.12 3.48
N ASN A 569 -3.93 22.46 4.36
CA ASN A 569 -3.40 23.02 5.59
C ASN A 569 -1.88 22.77 5.62
N SER A 570 -1.09 23.83 5.84
CA SER A 570 0.37 23.71 5.86
C SER A 570 0.90 22.70 6.88
N THR A 571 0.16 22.43 7.96
CA THR A 571 0.56 21.49 9.02
C THR A 571 -0.13 20.13 8.94
N ASP A 572 -1.03 19.92 7.98
CA ASP A 572 -1.81 18.68 7.85
C ASP A 572 -1.92 18.28 6.38
N ILE A 573 -1.27 17.15 6.06
CA ILE A 573 -1.20 16.59 4.72
C ILE A 573 -2.55 16.05 4.22
N HIS A 574 -3.54 15.87 5.12
CA HIS A 574 -4.86 15.33 4.84
C HIS A 574 -5.95 16.43 4.92
N PRO A 575 -6.24 17.17 3.83
CA PRO A 575 -7.25 18.23 3.87
C PRO A 575 -8.63 17.70 4.26
N LYS A 576 -9.22 18.29 5.30
CA LYS A 576 -10.55 17.91 5.83
C LYS A 576 -11.72 18.36 4.95
N ASN A 577 -11.52 19.36 4.09
CA ASN A 577 -12.53 19.80 3.10
C ASN A 577 -12.55 18.86 1.89
N LYS A 578 -12.97 17.61 2.09
CA LYS A 578 -13.15 16.64 0.99
C LYS A 578 -14.39 16.92 0.15
N GLN A 579 -15.32 17.71 0.67
CA GLN A 579 -16.47 18.20 -0.07
C GLN A 579 -16.04 18.89 -1.36
N ASP A 580 -15.13 19.86 -1.27
CA ASP A 580 -14.69 20.61 -2.44
C ASP A 580 -13.76 19.79 -3.36
N VAL A 581 -12.99 18.84 -2.81
CA VAL A 581 -12.24 17.87 -3.64
C VAL A 581 -13.20 17.07 -4.52
N GLY A 582 -14.21 16.45 -3.91
CA GLY A 582 -15.19 15.62 -4.63
C GLY A 582 -15.99 16.45 -5.65
N LYS A 583 -16.44 17.66 -5.28
CA LYS A 583 -17.14 18.57 -6.18
C LYS A 583 -16.30 18.98 -7.39
N ARG A 584 -15.00 19.27 -7.21
CA ARG A 584 -14.11 19.65 -8.31
C ARG A 584 -13.89 18.48 -9.28
N LEU A 585 -13.68 17.27 -8.76
CA LEU A 585 -13.62 16.07 -9.60
C LEU A 585 -14.94 15.83 -10.35
N ALA A 586 -16.08 16.01 -9.67
CA ALA A 586 -17.39 15.83 -10.29
C ALA A 586 -17.65 16.89 -11.37
N ALA A 587 -17.22 18.13 -11.17
CA ALA A 587 -17.35 19.18 -12.17
C ALA A 587 -16.57 18.83 -13.45
N ILE A 588 -15.35 18.28 -13.31
CA ILE A 588 -14.56 17.77 -14.45
C ILE A 588 -15.35 16.68 -15.20
N ALA A 589 -15.90 15.69 -14.48
CA ALA A 589 -16.68 14.62 -15.10
C ALA A 589 -17.96 15.13 -15.78
N LEU A 590 -18.70 16.02 -15.13
CA LEU A 590 -19.91 16.66 -15.66
C LEU A 590 -19.64 17.40 -16.96
N HIS A 591 -18.51 18.11 -17.04
CA HIS A 591 -18.11 18.80 -18.26
C HIS A 591 -17.63 17.84 -19.34
N ASN A 592 -16.63 17.02 -19.04
CA ASN A 592 -15.91 16.21 -20.04
C ASN A 592 -16.68 14.98 -20.52
N VAL A 593 -17.45 14.33 -19.63
CA VAL A 593 -18.17 13.08 -19.93
C VAL A 593 -19.64 13.36 -20.24
N TYR A 594 -20.28 14.21 -19.43
CA TYR A 594 -21.72 14.43 -19.49
C TYR A 594 -22.12 15.72 -20.22
N ASN A 595 -21.17 16.39 -20.87
CA ASN A 595 -21.36 17.59 -21.70
C ASN A 595 -22.16 18.71 -21.01
N LYS A 596 -22.01 18.85 -19.69
CA LYS A 596 -22.62 19.94 -18.92
C LYS A 596 -21.81 21.22 -19.13
N ASN A 597 -22.50 22.29 -19.48
CA ASN A 597 -21.89 23.61 -19.61
C ASN A 597 -21.74 24.26 -18.23
N ILE A 598 -20.67 23.92 -17.51
CA ILE A 598 -20.36 24.43 -16.17
C ILE A 598 -18.89 24.82 -16.08
N VAL A 599 -18.56 25.67 -15.11
CA VAL A 599 -17.16 25.92 -14.74
C VAL A 599 -16.64 24.66 -14.03
N TYR A 600 -15.65 24.01 -14.64
CA TYR A 600 -15.16 22.70 -14.19
C TYR A 600 -13.70 22.69 -13.72
N SER A 601 -12.96 23.75 -14.01
CA SER A 601 -11.55 23.89 -13.65
C SER A 601 -11.26 25.33 -13.22
N GLY A 602 -10.25 25.50 -12.38
CA GLY A 602 -9.75 26.80 -11.98
C GLY A 602 -8.70 27.35 -12.95
N PRO A 603 -8.25 28.61 -12.76
CA PRO A 603 -7.25 29.22 -13.62
C PRO A 603 -5.97 28.39 -13.70
N MET A 604 -5.52 28.11 -14.93
CA MET A 604 -4.29 27.37 -15.20
C MET A 604 -3.30 28.26 -15.94
N TYR A 605 -2.05 28.32 -15.48
CA TYR A 605 -1.00 29.11 -16.14
C TYR A 605 -0.86 28.68 -17.60
N LYS A 606 -0.85 29.67 -18.51
CA LYS A 606 -0.68 29.46 -19.94
C LYS A 606 0.65 30.01 -20.45
N SER A 607 0.94 31.27 -20.12
CA SER A 607 2.15 31.95 -20.59
C SER A 607 2.41 33.23 -19.79
N MET A 608 3.64 33.72 -19.88
CA MET A 608 4.02 35.05 -19.42
C MET A 608 4.64 35.88 -20.54
N LYS A 609 4.51 37.21 -20.45
CA LYS A 609 5.18 38.16 -21.34
C LYS A 609 5.68 39.36 -20.53
N VAL A 610 6.97 39.66 -20.62
CA VAL A 610 7.56 40.87 -20.04
C VAL A 610 7.27 42.06 -20.96
N GLN A 611 6.77 43.15 -20.41
CA GLN A 611 6.50 44.42 -21.09
C GLN A 611 6.98 45.58 -20.24
N GLY A 612 8.13 46.16 -20.59
CA GLY A 612 8.75 47.23 -19.80
C GLY A 612 9.02 46.76 -18.37
N SER A 613 8.45 47.44 -17.38
CA SER A 613 8.53 47.11 -15.95
C SER A 613 7.41 46.19 -15.45
N SER A 614 6.68 45.51 -16.34
CA SER A 614 5.54 44.65 -15.99
C SER A 614 5.65 43.26 -16.60
N VAL A 615 5.09 42.26 -15.91
CA VAL A 615 4.92 40.88 -16.42
C VAL A 615 3.43 40.59 -16.57
N ILE A 616 3.00 40.31 -17.79
CA ILE A 616 1.63 39.89 -18.09
C ILE A 616 1.55 38.38 -18.05
N ILE A 617 0.74 37.84 -17.15
CA ILE A 617 0.52 36.40 -17.00
C ILE A 617 -0.86 36.05 -17.56
N ASN A 618 -0.90 35.09 -18.49
CA ASN A 618 -2.13 34.59 -19.09
C ASN A 618 -2.51 33.26 -18.46
N PHE A 619 -3.80 33.08 -18.23
CA PHE A 619 -4.38 31.86 -17.69
C PHE A 619 -5.45 31.31 -18.64
N THR A 620 -5.59 29.99 -18.71
CA THR A 620 -6.80 29.32 -19.22
C THR A 620 -7.79 29.10 -18.07
N ASN A 621 -9.01 28.66 -18.38
CA ASN A 621 -10.02 28.23 -17.40
C ASN A 621 -10.38 29.30 -16.34
N ILE A 622 -10.49 30.56 -16.76
CA ILE A 622 -10.73 31.69 -15.84
C ILE A 622 -12.19 31.83 -15.38
N GLY A 623 -13.12 31.02 -15.89
CA GLY A 623 -14.55 31.16 -15.59
C GLY A 623 -15.06 32.56 -15.92
N SER A 624 -15.59 33.27 -14.92
CA SER A 624 -16.05 34.67 -15.05
C SER A 624 -14.93 35.72 -14.98
N GLY A 625 -13.68 35.32 -14.70
CA GLY A 625 -12.52 36.21 -14.63
C GLY A 625 -11.58 35.89 -13.46
N LEU A 626 -10.49 36.65 -13.38
CA LEU A 626 -9.52 36.58 -12.28
C LEU A 626 -9.79 37.70 -11.28
N VAL A 627 -9.74 37.37 -9.98
CA VAL A 627 -9.90 38.36 -8.91
C VAL A 627 -8.79 38.18 -7.87
N ALA A 628 -8.14 39.27 -7.50
CA ALA A 628 -7.25 39.31 -6.35
C ALA A 628 -8.10 39.40 -5.08
N LYS A 629 -8.24 38.29 -4.35
CA LYS A 629 -8.93 38.31 -3.06
C LYS A 629 -8.01 38.96 -2.02
N ASN A 630 -8.55 39.88 -1.22
CA ASN A 630 -7.86 40.55 -0.10
C ASN A 630 -6.81 41.63 -0.48
N GLY A 631 -7.00 42.33 -1.61
CA GLY A 631 -6.16 43.47 -1.99
C GLY A 631 -5.08 43.10 -2.99
N ASP A 632 -3.82 43.41 -2.67
CA ASP A 632 -2.69 43.25 -3.59
C ASP A 632 -2.43 41.79 -3.97
N LEU A 633 -2.00 41.56 -5.22
CA LEU A 633 -1.56 40.26 -5.70
C LEU A 633 -0.31 39.82 -4.95
N ARG A 634 -0.37 38.63 -4.34
CA ARG A 634 0.73 37.98 -3.61
C ARG A 634 1.06 36.63 -4.24
N GLY A 635 2.18 36.03 -3.85
CA GLY A 635 2.58 34.69 -4.27
C GLY A 635 3.30 34.61 -5.62
N PHE A 636 3.88 35.73 -6.07
CA PHE A 636 4.76 35.78 -7.24
C PHE A 636 6.17 36.10 -6.78
N GLU A 637 7.15 35.41 -7.36
CA GLU A 637 8.58 35.67 -7.19
C GLU A 637 9.21 35.71 -8.58
N ILE A 638 10.21 36.58 -8.76
CA ILE A 638 10.89 36.79 -10.03
C ILE A 638 12.37 36.56 -9.78
N ALA A 639 12.93 35.50 -10.38
CA ALA A 639 14.36 35.27 -10.34
C ALA A 639 15.11 36.26 -11.26
N GLY A 640 16.28 36.71 -10.82
CA GLY A 640 17.23 37.43 -11.67
C GLY A 640 17.82 36.54 -12.79
N LEU A 641 18.63 37.12 -13.67
CA LEU A 641 19.27 36.38 -14.77
C LEU A 641 20.12 35.18 -14.32
N GLY A 642 20.62 35.20 -13.09
CA GLY A 642 21.38 34.10 -12.48
C GLY A 642 20.50 32.99 -11.85
N GLY A 643 19.17 33.11 -11.89
CA GLY A 643 18.26 32.15 -11.27
C GLY A 643 18.06 32.34 -9.76
N GLU A 644 18.55 33.44 -9.18
CA GLU A 644 18.37 33.78 -7.77
C GLU A 644 17.06 34.55 -7.54
N PHE A 645 16.25 34.11 -6.56
CA PHE A 645 14.94 34.67 -6.18
C PHE A 645 15.00 35.64 -5.00
#